data_AF-A0AAC9SZ76-F1
#
_entry.id   AF-A0AAC9SZ76-F1
#
_cell.length_a   1.000
_cell.length_b   1.000
_cell.length_c   1.000
_cell.angle_alpha   90.00
_cell.angle_beta   90.00
_cell.angle_gamma   90.00
#
_symmetry.space_group_name_H-M   'P 1'
#
loop_
_entity.id
_entity.type
_entity.pdbx_description
1 polymer ?
#
loop_
_entity_poly.entity_id
_entity_poly.type
_entity_poly.pdbx_seq_one_letter_code
_entity_poly.pdbx_strand_id
1 'polypeptide(L)'
;MAATLASVLAISGASAAFAVQSAVPAAPNPAMAAQCEVDFAISLDLSNSVTDPQLQQAREELAELANALEGYPVRFAVSNFASNAPATNGGANAPLPLTSVADAAGVDAIVSYVNGLQRPVPAQGGTNWDRGLAAIAGSTENYDALFFLTDGNPTQYADPVQGPGNSTNQATIDAAVSSANVVKGEGTRIVPIGVNDNIAGGQLAMFREHITQISGPAEGDDYHLAGFAALASTLIGIVNTNCASIDLEKTGTLADGATGTAGDIVDYEFTVTNTGTVALTDVTLADPKPGLSSIEFGIWPGAPGVLEPTQSVTATASYTLTEADVTAGEVSNTATTSGIPPAGTAVTDEAPALVTLPELTPGISLEKTGVLAGDTIAYSFTATNTGNVTLTAVSIVDELEGVSEISYGAWPAASGVLAPGQSVTATASYGITQADRDAGTVANTATTTGTPPSGPPVSDEDDFEQPLAGAPALNLVKTGVLAGDTIAYSFTATNTGSVTLSSVTIADELEGLSEISYGKWPAATGVLAPGQSVTATASYAITQADRDAGTVDNTATTTGTPPSGPPVSDEDDFDQPLDGTPALNLVKTGVLDGNTIAYSFTATNTGDVTLTAVSIADELKGLSELQYGEWPAVTGVLAPGQSVTATATYAVTQADRDAGAVHNTATTTGTPPGGGIVTDEDEFDQPLGGTPSVSLVKTGVLSGNTIAYTFVATNSGTVTLTSVSIEDALDGLSDVSYGAWPAGAGVLAPGQSVTATASYTLTQADLDAGLVSNTATVTGTPPHGPVVSDKDTFELPLVDGPAISLVKTGVVHGDTITFTFVVTNTGNVSLTSVSIADELRGLSAITYGAWPNAQGELAPGASVTATATYAVTDADKSAGFVSNKASVTATPPTGPEITDRDDVRMTLKSVGALAHTGVDSDLLRGAALFSLLTILVGAAAMFMVRRKHT
;
A
#
# COMPACT_ATOMS: atom_id res chain seq x y z
N MET A 1 79.40 9.52 6.08
CA MET A 1 79.97 10.06 4.83
C MET A 1 81.47 9.86 4.87
N ALA A 2 82.05 9.37 3.79
CA ALA A 2 83.46 9.01 3.64
C ALA A 2 84.40 10.24 3.54
N ALA A 3 85.72 9.95 3.56
CA ALA A 3 86.91 10.80 3.31
C ALA A 3 87.66 11.17 4.62
N THR A 4 88.99 11.05 4.76
CA THR A 4 90.03 10.99 3.71
C THR A 4 91.34 10.42 4.26
N LEU A 5 92.02 9.66 3.41
CA LEU A 5 93.41 9.22 3.53
C LEU A 5 94.40 10.35 3.19
N ALA A 6 95.64 10.13 3.65
CA ALA A 6 96.92 10.48 3.04
C ALA A 6 97.58 11.82 3.40
N SER A 7 98.78 11.68 3.99
CA SER A 7 100.05 12.42 3.82
C SER A 7 100.80 12.28 5.16
N VAL A 8 102.02 11.78 5.32
CA VAL A 8 103.26 12.08 4.59
C VAL A 8 104.27 10.95 4.89
N LEU A 9 104.89 10.39 3.84
CA LEU A 9 106.23 9.79 3.93
C LEU A 9 107.18 10.78 3.25
N ALA A 10 108.00 11.49 4.02
CA ALA A 10 109.11 12.28 3.51
C ALA A 10 110.26 12.23 4.53
N ILE A 11 111.34 11.62 4.08
CA ILE A 11 112.59 11.37 4.76
C ILE A 11 113.29 12.70 5.04
N SER A 12 113.75 12.91 6.28
CA SER A 12 115.00 13.64 6.51
C SER A 12 115.83 12.84 7.50
N GLY A 13 116.98 12.36 7.01
CA GLY A 13 117.99 11.73 7.85
C GLY A 13 118.60 12.78 8.76
N ALA A 14 118.19 12.78 10.02
CA ALA A 14 119.03 13.21 11.13
C ALA A 14 119.31 11.94 11.93
N SER A 15 120.58 11.55 12.05
CA SER A 15 121.00 10.56 13.03
C SER A 15 120.53 11.04 14.40
N ALA A 16 119.50 10.43 14.97
CA ALA A 16 119.12 10.66 16.35
C ALA A 16 120.32 10.28 17.21
N ALA A 17 120.98 11.25 17.83
CA ALA A 17 121.88 10.99 18.92
C ALA A 17 121.04 10.35 20.03
N PHE A 18 121.22 9.07 20.28
CA PHE A 18 120.53 8.37 21.35
C PHE A 18 121.05 8.90 22.69
N ALA A 19 120.15 9.44 23.51
CA ALA A 19 120.46 9.78 24.90
C ALA A 19 120.94 8.52 25.65
N VAL A 20 121.79 8.71 26.65
CA VAL A 20 122.27 7.58 27.45
C VAL A 20 121.14 7.14 28.39
N GLN A 21 120.81 5.85 28.34
CA GLN A 21 119.77 5.25 29.18
C GLN A 21 120.41 4.59 30.38
N SER A 22 119.91 4.88 31.58
CA SER A 22 120.33 4.27 32.84
C SER A 22 120.14 2.76 32.81
N ALA A 23 121.15 2.02 33.27
CA ALA A 23 121.07 0.60 33.54
C ALA A 23 120.43 0.32 34.91
N VAL A 24 120.38 1.34 35.78
CA VAL A 24 119.63 1.30 37.05
C VAL A 24 118.16 1.60 36.75
N PRO A 25 117.21 0.70 37.08
CA PRO A 25 115.79 0.97 36.89
C PRO A 25 115.33 2.18 37.71
N ALA A 26 114.65 3.13 37.09
CA ALA A 26 114.06 4.25 37.80
C ALA A 26 112.88 3.79 38.67
N ALA A 27 112.87 4.18 39.94
CA ALA A 27 111.72 4.00 40.83
C ALA A 27 110.56 4.93 40.40
N PRO A 28 109.29 4.56 40.66
CA PRO A 28 108.15 5.44 40.40
C PRO A 28 108.30 6.78 41.11
N ASN A 29 107.92 7.87 40.45
CA ASN A 29 107.85 9.19 41.07
C ASN A 29 106.64 9.24 42.03
N PRO A 30 106.83 9.57 43.32
CA PRO A 30 105.71 9.80 44.24
C PRO A 30 104.73 10.84 43.69
N ALA A 31 103.44 10.70 43.99
CA ALA A 31 102.47 11.74 43.66
C ALA A 31 102.72 13.00 44.51
N MET A 32 102.39 14.18 43.98
CA MET A 32 102.42 15.41 44.77
C MET A 32 101.40 15.30 45.91
N ALA A 33 101.74 15.72 47.11
CA ALA A 33 100.80 15.74 48.22
C ALA A 33 99.61 16.66 47.87
N ALA A 34 98.38 16.17 48.02
CA ALA A 34 97.15 16.92 47.72
C ALA A 34 96.77 17.86 48.88
N GLN A 35 97.71 18.70 49.30
CA GLN A 35 97.55 19.69 50.35
C GLN A 35 98.37 20.93 50.00
N CYS A 36 97.92 22.10 50.47
CA CYS A 36 98.66 23.35 50.23
C CYS A 36 99.85 23.54 51.16
N GLU A 37 99.86 22.89 52.33
CA GLU A 37 101.05 22.83 53.19
C GLU A 37 102.08 21.92 52.52
N VAL A 38 102.92 22.53 51.69
CA VAL A 38 103.95 21.84 50.91
C VAL A 38 105.31 22.27 51.43
N ASP A 39 106.07 21.27 51.88
CA ASP A 39 107.49 21.41 52.16
C ASP A 39 108.26 20.97 50.91
N PHE A 40 108.89 21.89 50.19
CA PHE A 40 109.68 21.51 49.02
C PHE A 40 111.14 21.95 49.09
N ALA A 41 112.01 21.19 48.45
CA ALA A 41 113.39 21.57 48.24
C ALA A 41 113.57 22.11 46.81
N ILE A 42 114.41 23.13 46.66
CA ILE A 42 114.94 23.57 45.38
C ILE A 42 116.42 23.18 45.35
N SER A 43 116.83 22.37 44.37
CA SER A 43 118.24 22.05 44.13
C SER A 43 118.70 22.76 42.87
N LEU A 44 119.50 23.81 43.02
CA LEU A 44 119.91 24.70 41.93
C LEU A 44 121.28 24.32 41.36
N ASP A 45 121.35 24.09 40.05
CA ASP A 45 122.61 23.95 39.31
C ASP A 45 123.35 25.31 39.24
N LEU A 46 124.59 25.33 39.69
CA LEU A 46 125.53 26.46 39.63
C LEU A 46 126.77 26.13 38.81
N SER A 47 126.70 25.10 37.97
CA SER A 47 127.80 24.65 37.12
C SER A 47 128.26 25.71 36.10
N ASN A 48 129.30 25.38 35.36
CA ASN A 48 129.90 26.30 34.39
C ASN A 48 128.98 26.60 33.19
N SER A 49 127.97 25.77 32.92
CA SER A 49 126.98 26.03 31.87
C SER A 49 126.06 27.19 32.24
N VAL A 50 125.77 27.37 33.53
CA VAL A 50 125.01 28.51 34.04
C VAL A 50 125.87 29.76 33.95
N THR A 51 125.48 30.68 33.07
CA THR A 51 126.16 31.97 32.89
C THR A 51 125.82 32.96 34.01
N ASP A 52 126.64 33.99 34.22
CA ASP A 52 126.37 35.00 35.25
C ASP A 52 125.00 35.71 35.06
N PRO A 53 124.55 36.05 33.83
CA PRO A 53 123.19 36.55 33.62
C PRO A 53 122.10 35.54 33.98
N GLN A 54 122.28 34.26 33.66
CA GLN A 54 121.32 33.21 34.02
C GLN A 54 121.26 32.99 35.54
N LEU A 55 122.40 33.03 36.23
CA LEU A 55 122.40 32.99 37.69
C LEU A 55 121.69 34.21 38.28
N GLN A 56 121.95 35.41 37.75
CA GLN A 56 121.25 36.61 38.21
C GLN A 56 119.73 36.49 38.02
N GLN A 57 119.30 35.96 36.87
CA GLN A 57 117.88 35.71 36.60
C GLN A 57 117.28 34.65 37.52
N ALA A 58 118.00 33.55 37.78
CA ALA A 58 117.57 32.54 38.73
C ALA A 58 117.38 33.12 40.15
N ARG A 59 118.23 34.07 40.58
CA ARG A 59 118.07 34.76 41.86
C ARG A 59 116.83 35.64 41.89
N GLU A 60 116.60 36.42 40.84
CA GLU A 60 115.43 37.30 40.72
C GLU A 60 114.14 36.49 40.77
N GLU A 61 114.07 35.37 40.06
CA GLU A 61 112.88 34.53 39.95
C GLU A 61 112.62 33.72 41.22
N LEU A 62 113.66 33.22 41.88
CA LEU A 62 113.50 32.56 43.18
C LEU A 62 113.15 33.56 44.30
N ALA A 63 113.62 34.81 44.21
CA ALA A 63 113.18 35.88 45.10
C ALA A 63 111.72 36.26 44.82
N GLU A 64 111.32 36.37 43.55
CA GLU A 64 109.94 36.63 43.15
C GLU A 64 109.00 35.50 43.59
N LEU A 65 109.41 34.23 43.46
CA LEU A 65 108.67 33.09 44.00
C LEU A 65 108.41 33.25 45.50
N ALA A 66 109.41 33.64 46.28
CA ALA A 66 109.25 33.84 47.71
C ALA A 66 108.28 34.99 48.02
N ASN A 67 108.39 36.12 47.31
CA ASN A 67 107.50 37.27 47.49
C ASN A 67 106.05 36.95 47.06
N ALA A 68 105.86 36.28 45.94
CA ALA A 68 104.55 35.95 45.40
C ALA A 68 103.81 34.93 46.27
N LEU A 69 104.55 34.01 46.89
CA LEU A 69 103.99 33.04 47.84
C LEU A 69 103.90 33.60 49.28
N GLU A 70 104.10 34.91 49.49
CA GLU A 70 103.91 35.49 50.83
C GLU A 70 102.48 35.22 51.33
N GLY A 71 102.38 34.62 52.52
CA GLY A 71 101.11 34.24 53.13
C GLY A 71 100.57 32.88 52.69
N TYR A 72 101.22 32.18 51.76
CA TYR A 72 100.94 30.77 51.50
C TYR A 72 101.47 29.91 52.67
N PRO A 73 100.79 28.81 53.04
CA PRO A 73 101.28 27.86 54.05
C PRO A 73 102.41 26.97 53.51
N VAL A 74 103.34 27.54 52.74
CA VAL A 74 104.43 26.83 52.06
C VAL A 74 105.73 27.05 52.82
N ARG A 75 106.60 26.03 52.81
CA ARG A 75 107.99 26.17 53.26
C ARG A 75 108.90 25.59 52.20
N PHE A 76 110.03 26.24 51.95
CA PHE A 76 111.02 25.64 51.08
C PHE A 76 112.46 25.82 51.50
N ALA A 77 113.23 24.77 51.21
CA ALA A 77 114.67 24.71 51.39
C ALA A 77 115.35 24.98 50.04
N VAL A 78 116.55 25.53 50.05
CA VAL A 78 117.32 25.78 48.82
C VAL A 78 118.73 25.25 48.96
N SER A 79 119.00 24.16 48.26
CA SER A 79 120.34 23.60 48.07
C SER A 79 120.87 23.97 46.68
N ASN A 80 122.17 23.77 46.48
CA ASN A 80 122.80 24.05 45.20
C ASN A 80 123.90 23.03 44.92
N PHE A 81 124.19 22.82 43.64
CA PHE A 81 125.21 21.86 43.22
C PHE A 81 125.98 22.35 41.99
N ALA A 82 127.19 21.84 41.84
CA ALA A 82 127.99 21.91 40.63
C ALA A 82 128.80 20.61 40.55
N SER A 83 130.14 20.65 40.61
CA SER A 83 130.92 19.42 40.80
C SER A 83 130.66 18.78 42.16
N ASN A 84 130.40 19.62 43.17
CA ASN A 84 130.07 19.25 44.55
C ASN A 84 128.68 19.80 44.93
N ALA A 85 128.10 19.33 46.03
CA ALA A 85 126.91 19.90 46.66
C ALA A 85 127.18 20.07 48.17
N PRO A 86 127.23 21.29 48.72
CA PRO A 86 127.07 22.60 48.06
C PRO A 86 128.14 22.86 46.99
N ALA A 87 127.84 23.74 46.01
CA ALA A 87 128.73 24.00 44.87
C ALA A 87 130.11 24.55 45.30
N THR A 88 130.17 25.29 46.41
CA THR A 88 131.42 25.74 47.05
C THR A 88 131.52 25.25 48.49
N ASN A 89 132.73 24.91 48.94
CA ASN A 89 132.98 24.49 50.32
C ASN A 89 132.80 25.65 51.31
N GLY A 90 131.63 25.73 51.93
CA GLY A 90 131.27 26.74 52.94
C GLY A 90 131.03 28.14 52.37
N GLY A 91 130.39 29.01 53.16
CA GLY A 91 130.07 30.40 52.79
C GLY A 91 128.64 30.57 52.26
N ALA A 92 128.47 31.43 51.27
CA ALA A 92 127.16 31.87 50.76
C ALA A 92 126.33 30.77 50.07
N ASN A 93 126.93 29.60 49.80
CA ASN A 93 126.27 28.45 49.18
C ASN A 93 125.89 27.34 50.18
N ALA A 94 126.06 27.54 51.49
CA ALA A 94 125.59 26.57 52.48
C ALA A 94 124.06 26.38 52.34
N PRO A 95 123.50 25.15 52.32
CA PRO A 95 122.07 24.95 52.08
C PRO A 95 121.19 25.77 53.03
N LEU A 96 120.17 26.42 52.47
CA LEU A 96 119.11 27.06 53.25
C LEU A 96 118.13 25.96 53.71
N PRO A 97 117.91 25.78 55.04
CA PRO A 97 116.92 24.82 55.54
C PRO A 97 115.49 25.26 55.17
N LEU A 98 114.50 24.38 55.41
CA LEU A 98 113.09 24.70 55.21
C LEU A 98 112.73 26.03 55.87
N THR A 99 112.40 27.02 55.04
CA THR A 99 112.05 28.37 55.47
C THR A 99 110.63 28.66 55.01
N SER A 100 109.77 29.12 55.93
CA SER A 100 108.37 29.44 55.61
C SER A 100 108.26 30.73 54.82
N VAL A 101 107.34 30.78 53.86
CA VAL A 101 106.93 32.02 53.17
C VAL A 101 105.62 32.57 53.72
N ALA A 102 105.11 32.03 54.83
CA ALA A 102 103.87 32.52 55.44
C ALA A 102 104.01 33.95 56.03
N ASP A 103 105.25 34.43 56.23
CA ASP A 103 105.53 35.78 56.72
C ASP A 103 106.73 36.43 56.01
N ALA A 104 106.77 37.77 56.06
CA ALA A 104 107.83 38.58 55.45
C ALA A 104 109.25 38.22 55.95
N ALA A 105 109.40 37.72 57.18
CA ALA A 105 110.73 37.43 57.73
C ALA A 105 111.35 36.20 57.07
N GLY A 106 110.53 35.18 56.80
CA GLY A 106 110.96 34.01 56.04
C GLY A 106 111.19 34.32 54.56
N VAL A 107 110.34 35.15 53.95
CA VAL A 107 110.56 35.67 52.59
C VAL A 107 111.90 36.41 52.49
N ASP A 108 112.17 37.37 53.39
CA ASP A 108 113.42 38.13 53.44
C ASP A 108 114.65 37.21 53.61
N ALA A 109 114.54 36.14 54.42
CA ALA A 109 115.61 35.18 54.64
C ALA A 109 115.94 34.39 53.36
N ILE A 110 114.91 33.94 52.63
CA ILE A 110 115.07 33.28 51.33
C ILE A 110 115.68 34.26 50.33
N VAL A 111 115.10 35.45 50.15
CA VAL A 111 115.58 36.47 49.21
C VAL A 111 117.05 36.83 49.48
N SER A 112 117.43 36.99 50.75
CA SER A 112 118.82 37.25 51.12
C SER A 112 119.74 36.07 50.79
N TYR A 113 119.29 34.84 50.97
CA TYR A 113 120.05 33.64 50.63
C TYR A 113 120.29 33.53 49.13
N VAL A 114 119.24 33.59 48.31
CA VAL A 114 119.39 33.46 46.85
C VAL A 114 120.27 34.57 46.29
N ASN A 115 120.10 35.82 46.75
CA ASN A 115 120.97 36.94 46.34
C ASN A 115 122.45 36.73 46.69
N GLY A 116 122.75 35.95 47.73
CA GLY A 116 124.10 35.65 48.18
C GLY A 116 124.81 34.55 47.39
N LEU A 117 124.09 33.67 46.68
CA LEU A 117 124.64 32.50 45.99
C LEU A 117 125.81 32.85 45.07
N GLN A 118 126.86 32.04 45.03
CA GLN A 118 128.04 32.29 44.19
C GLN A 118 128.34 31.08 43.31
N ARG A 119 128.85 31.32 42.10
CA ARG A 119 129.35 30.23 41.25
C ARG A 119 130.65 29.69 41.82
N PRO A 120 130.90 28.37 41.71
CA PRO A 120 132.16 27.79 42.09
C PRO A 120 133.30 28.29 41.19
N VAL A 121 134.53 28.11 41.66
CA VAL A 121 135.69 28.28 40.80
C VAL A 121 135.59 27.32 39.61
N PRO A 122 136.10 27.66 38.40
CA PRO A 122 135.86 26.88 37.19
C PRO A 122 136.22 25.39 37.29
N ALA A 123 137.24 25.03 38.10
CA ALA A 123 137.66 23.66 38.33
C ALA A 123 136.64 22.79 39.12
N GLN A 124 135.66 23.43 39.76
CA GLN A 124 134.59 22.81 40.55
C GLN A 124 133.20 23.06 39.92
N GLY A 125 133.17 23.50 38.66
CA GLY A 125 131.95 23.87 37.94
C GLY A 125 131.44 22.83 36.94
N GLY A 126 131.64 21.52 37.18
CA GLY A 126 130.96 20.48 36.38
C GLY A 126 129.50 20.31 36.80
N THR A 127 128.72 19.54 36.05
CA THR A 127 127.29 19.29 36.35
C THR A 127 127.14 17.89 36.96
N ASN A 128 126.97 17.82 38.28
CA ASN A 128 126.92 16.55 39.02
C ASN A 128 125.53 16.32 39.64
N TRP A 129 124.61 15.74 38.86
CA TRP A 129 123.25 15.44 39.34
C TRP A 129 123.24 14.44 40.50
N ASP A 130 124.16 13.47 40.51
CA ASP A 130 124.33 12.54 41.64
C ASP A 130 124.52 13.30 42.95
N ARG A 131 125.41 14.30 42.99
CA ARG A 131 125.65 15.10 44.20
C ARG A 131 124.48 15.99 44.58
N GLY A 132 123.85 16.66 43.61
CA GLY A 132 122.67 17.49 43.87
C GLY A 132 121.54 16.67 44.50
N LEU A 133 121.24 15.51 43.93
CA LEU A 133 120.22 14.58 44.43
C LEU A 133 120.64 13.94 45.77
N ALA A 134 121.90 13.53 45.92
CA ALA A 134 122.41 12.95 47.16
C ALA A 134 122.41 13.95 48.32
N ALA A 135 122.55 15.25 48.06
CA ALA A 135 122.44 16.28 49.10
C ALA A 135 121.02 16.39 49.65
N ILE A 136 120.00 16.15 48.82
CA ILE A 136 118.60 16.10 49.25
C ILE A 136 118.34 14.81 50.05
N ALA A 137 118.75 13.66 49.50
CA ALA A 137 118.63 12.36 50.18
C ALA A 137 119.45 12.27 51.50
N GLY A 138 120.46 13.12 51.66
CA GLY A 138 121.27 13.20 52.88
C GLY A 138 120.75 14.22 53.91
N SER A 139 119.66 14.93 53.61
CA SER A 139 119.08 15.93 54.51
C SER A 139 118.45 15.28 55.73
N THR A 140 118.37 16.01 56.85
CA THR A 140 117.56 15.61 58.01
C THR A 140 116.12 16.09 57.91
N GLU A 141 115.81 16.87 56.88
CA GLU A 141 114.47 17.37 56.58
C GLU A 141 113.77 16.45 55.58
N ASN A 142 112.44 16.34 55.68
CA ASN A 142 111.64 15.63 54.70
C ASN A 142 111.02 16.66 53.75
N TYR A 143 110.89 16.30 52.48
CA TYR A 143 110.31 17.15 51.46
C TYR A 143 109.17 16.40 50.76
N ASP A 144 108.05 17.06 50.52
CA ASP A 144 106.97 16.57 49.68
C ASP A 144 107.40 16.58 48.20
N ALA A 145 108.17 17.59 47.80
CA ALA A 145 108.69 17.73 46.45
C ALA A 145 110.13 18.26 46.41
N LEU A 146 110.86 17.87 45.37
CA LEU A 146 112.15 18.40 44.98
C LEU A 146 112.02 19.04 43.60
N PHE A 147 112.12 20.36 43.53
CA PHE A 147 112.33 21.07 42.27
C PHE A 147 113.81 21.04 41.91
N PHE A 148 114.16 20.19 40.95
CA PHE A 148 115.56 19.98 40.54
C PHE A 148 115.88 20.86 39.32
N LEU A 149 116.51 22.01 39.55
CA LEU A 149 116.76 23.03 38.53
C LEU A 149 118.13 22.79 37.88
N THR A 150 118.15 22.54 36.58
CA THR A 150 119.38 22.22 35.85
C THR A 150 119.32 22.77 34.42
N ASP A 151 120.41 23.33 33.91
CA ASP A 151 120.50 23.86 32.53
C ASP A 151 121.33 22.96 31.59
N GLY A 152 121.79 21.82 32.10
CA GLY A 152 122.64 20.89 31.38
C GLY A 152 122.50 19.44 31.84
N ASN A 153 123.01 18.52 31.03
CA ASN A 153 123.05 17.10 31.33
C ASN A 153 124.14 16.76 32.37
N PRO A 154 124.02 15.64 33.11
CA PRO A 154 125.04 15.27 34.08
C PRO A 154 126.34 14.89 33.36
N THR A 155 127.45 15.50 33.79
CA THR A 155 128.79 15.30 33.24
C THR A 155 129.77 14.72 34.27
N GLN A 156 129.37 14.71 35.54
CA GLN A 156 130.14 14.22 36.68
C GLN A 156 129.24 13.44 37.65
N TYR A 157 129.86 12.62 38.51
CA TYR A 157 129.21 11.84 39.57
C TYR A 157 130.19 11.60 40.74
N ALA A 158 129.72 11.06 41.87
CA ALA A 158 130.52 10.72 43.05
C ALA A 158 131.15 11.90 43.84
N ASP A 159 131.63 11.61 45.05
CA ASP A 159 132.53 12.43 45.88
C ASP A 159 133.58 11.51 46.51
N PRO A 160 134.88 11.62 46.18
CA PRO A 160 135.48 12.61 45.28
C PRO A 160 134.96 12.50 43.84
N VAL A 161 134.86 13.65 43.17
CA VAL A 161 134.24 13.82 41.84
C VAL A 161 134.90 12.96 40.76
N GLN A 162 134.08 12.24 40.02
CA GLN A 162 134.44 11.40 38.87
C GLN A 162 133.64 11.81 37.62
N GLY A 163 134.03 11.28 36.46
CA GLY A 163 133.32 11.47 35.20
C GLY A 163 134.10 12.26 34.15
N PRO A 164 133.59 12.31 32.91
CA PRO A 164 134.26 12.93 31.77
C PRO A 164 134.29 14.46 31.83
N GLY A 165 133.42 15.10 32.62
CA GLY A 165 133.39 16.54 32.84
C GLY A 165 132.81 17.37 31.69
N ASN A 166 132.53 16.78 30.53
CA ASN A 166 131.99 17.48 29.35
C ASN A 166 130.94 16.69 28.54
N SER A 167 130.60 15.47 28.96
CA SER A 167 129.60 14.64 28.29
C SER A 167 128.89 13.72 29.29
N THR A 168 127.71 13.23 28.92
CA THR A 168 126.99 12.22 29.71
C THR A 168 127.40 10.83 29.25
N ASN A 169 127.77 9.98 30.20
CA ASN A 169 128.03 8.56 29.99
C ASN A 169 127.16 7.71 30.91
N GLN A 170 127.27 6.39 30.78
CA GLN A 170 126.47 5.43 31.55
C GLN A 170 126.60 5.65 33.06
N ALA A 171 127.82 5.83 33.56
CA ALA A 171 128.07 6.00 34.99
C ALA A 171 127.47 7.32 35.55
N THR A 172 127.50 8.41 34.76
CA THR A 172 126.89 9.67 35.18
C THR A 172 125.37 9.58 35.32
N ILE A 173 124.68 8.89 34.40
CA ILE A 173 123.22 8.75 34.47
C ILE A 173 122.79 7.68 35.48
N ASP A 174 123.51 6.55 35.58
CA ASP A 174 123.25 5.50 36.57
C ASP A 174 123.35 6.04 38.01
N ALA A 175 124.36 6.89 38.28
CA ALA A 175 124.53 7.52 39.58
C ALA A 175 123.41 8.53 39.88
N ALA A 176 123.03 9.35 38.90
CA ALA A 176 121.90 10.28 39.04
C ALA A 176 120.59 9.54 39.31
N VAL A 177 120.28 8.47 38.57
CA VAL A 177 119.08 7.65 38.80
C VAL A 177 119.12 6.93 40.13
N SER A 178 120.29 6.43 40.55
CA SER A 178 120.44 5.80 41.88
C SER A 178 120.12 6.80 42.99
N SER A 179 120.66 8.02 42.94
CA SER A 179 120.41 9.05 43.95
C SER A 179 118.97 9.57 43.88
N ALA A 180 118.39 9.71 42.68
CA ALA A 180 116.97 10.02 42.51
C ALA A 180 116.06 8.95 43.12
N ASN A 181 116.42 7.67 43.01
CA ASN A 181 115.65 6.58 43.61
C ASN A 181 115.68 6.62 45.14
N VAL A 182 116.75 7.13 45.76
CA VAL A 182 116.79 7.34 47.22
C VAL A 182 115.83 8.45 47.62
N VAL A 183 115.91 9.61 46.96
CA VAL A 183 114.98 10.75 47.20
C VAL A 183 113.51 10.31 47.03
N LYS A 184 113.18 9.59 45.96
CA LYS A 184 111.83 9.04 45.73
C LYS A 184 111.43 7.99 46.78
N GLY A 185 112.40 7.21 47.27
CA GLY A 185 112.18 6.21 48.32
C GLY A 185 111.84 6.81 49.69
N GLU A 186 112.20 8.08 49.91
CA GLU A 186 111.82 8.87 51.10
C GLU A 186 110.43 9.50 50.97
N GLY A 187 109.77 9.34 49.81
CA GLY A 187 108.45 9.88 49.53
C GLY A 187 108.45 11.23 48.80
N THR A 188 109.63 11.82 48.57
CA THR A 188 109.75 13.10 47.86
C THR A 188 109.53 12.94 46.36
N ARG A 189 108.56 13.68 45.81
CA ARG A 189 108.36 13.78 44.35
C ARG A 189 109.48 14.58 43.72
N ILE A 190 110.15 14.07 42.70
CA ILE A 190 111.17 14.82 41.96
C ILE A 190 110.51 15.47 40.74
N VAL A 191 110.59 16.79 40.65
CA VAL A 191 110.10 17.59 39.53
C VAL A 191 111.27 18.38 38.94
N PRO A 192 111.97 17.85 37.93
CA PRO A 192 113.04 18.57 37.27
C PRO A 192 112.47 19.77 36.52
N ILE A 193 113.07 20.93 36.77
CA ILE A 193 112.83 22.14 35.99
C ILE A 193 114.02 22.29 35.06
N GLY A 194 113.85 21.76 33.84
CA GLY A 194 114.88 21.76 32.83
C GLY A 194 114.96 23.13 32.17
N VAL A 195 116.02 23.88 32.48
CA VAL A 195 116.20 25.22 31.94
C VAL A 195 116.74 25.16 30.52
N ASN A 196 115.91 25.53 29.56
CA ASN A 196 116.17 25.32 28.13
C ASN A 196 116.56 26.59 27.37
N ASP A 197 116.81 27.71 28.04
CA ASP A 197 117.17 29.00 27.43
C ASP A 197 118.31 28.89 26.40
N ASN A 198 119.25 27.96 26.63
CA ASN A 198 120.43 27.72 25.80
C ASN A 198 120.49 26.32 25.17
N ILE A 199 119.43 25.51 25.27
CA ILE A 199 119.38 24.15 24.70
C ILE A 199 118.27 24.06 23.65
N ALA A 200 118.63 23.77 22.39
CA ALA A 200 117.67 23.63 21.29
C ALA A 200 117.92 22.35 20.45
N GLY A 201 116.91 21.95 19.67
CA GLY A 201 117.02 20.85 18.71
C GLY A 201 117.36 19.50 19.35
N GLY A 202 118.29 18.75 18.74
CA GLY A 202 118.65 17.39 19.19
C GLY A 202 119.28 17.33 20.59
N GLN A 203 119.88 18.42 21.08
CA GLN A 203 120.39 18.49 22.44
C GLN A 203 119.26 18.60 23.47
N LEU A 204 118.17 19.29 23.13
CA LEU A 204 116.99 19.40 23.98
C LEU A 204 116.28 18.04 24.11
N ALA A 205 116.21 17.28 23.01
CA ALA A 205 115.65 15.92 23.03
C ALA A 205 116.44 14.98 23.95
N MET A 206 117.78 15.04 23.93
CA MET A 206 118.61 14.24 24.85
C MET A 206 118.49 14.72 26.29
N PHE A 207 118.41 16.03 26.51
CA PHE A 207 118.24 16.61 27.84
C PHE A 207 116.91 16.21 28.47
N ARG A 208 115.81 16.29 27.70
CA ARG A 208 114.49 15.77 28.09
C ARG A 208 114.56 14.29 28.48
N GLU A 209 115.21 13.48 27.66
CA GLU A 209 115.33 12.05 27.92
C GLU A 209 116.17 11.71 29.17
N HIS A 210 117.12 12.56 29.58
CA HIS A 210 117.86 12.34 30.82
C HIS A 210 117.06 12.78 32.06
N ILE A 211 116.34 13.92 32.02
CA ILE A 211 115.54 14.38 33.17
C ILE A 211 114.34 13.46 33.45
N THR A 212 113.76 12.82 32.43
CA THR A 212 112.68 11.85 32.60
C THR A 212 113.15 10.59 33.36
N GLN A 213 114.44 10.25 33.29
CA GLN A 213 114.99 9.09 33.99
C GLN A 213 115.12 9.28 35.51
N ILE A 214 115.18 10.52 36.00
CA ILE A 214 115.20 10.81 37.45
C ILE A 214 113.79 11.06 38.00
N SER A 215 112.83 11.43 37.17
CA SER A 215 111.45 11.81 37.55
C SER A 215 110.41 10.86 36.93
N GLY A 216 109.96 11.16 35.71
CA GLY A 216 109.02 10.42 34.90
C GLY A 216 108.79 11.08 33.54
N PRO A 217 107.97 10.50 32.65
CA PRO A 217 107.86 10.93 31.25
C PRO A 217 106.88 12.09 30.99
N ALA A 218 106.05 12.53 31.95
CA ALA A 218 104.98 13.51 31.71
C ALA A 218 105.47 14.97 31.82
N GLU A 219 105.58 15.68 30.68
CA GLU A 219 105.84 17.14 30.67
C GLU A 219 104.64 17.90 31.24
N GLY A 220 104.88 18.81 32.18
CA GLY A 220 103.85 19.55 32.91
C GLY A 220 103.40 18.90 34.23
N ASP A 221 103.92 17.72 34.56
CA ASP A 221 103.66 17.02 35.83
C ASP A 221 104.93 16.39 36.43
N ASP A 222 105.57 15.46 35.71
CA ASP A 222 106.82 14.83 36.17
C ASP A 222 108.04 15.73 35.97
N TYR A 223 108.04 16.58 34.95
CA TYR A 223 109.07 17.59 34.70
C TYR A 223 108.49 18.79 33.96
N HIS A 224 109.16 19.94 34.04
CA HIS A 224 108.82 21.13 33.28
C HIS A 224 110.03 21.62 32.49
N LEU A 225 109.79 22.13 31.28
CA LEU A 225 110.78 22.88 30.50
C LEU A 225 110.39 24.35 30.52
N ALA A 226 111.17 25.16 31.20
CA ALA A 226 110.94 26.59 31.32
C ALA A 226 112.29 27.32 31.25
N GLY A 227 112.30 28.50 30.64
CA GLY A 227 113.43 29.41 30.81
C GLY A 227 113.50 29.93 32.24
N PHE A 228 114.66 30.47 32.65
CA PHE A 228 114.76 31.07 33.98
C PHE A 228 113.68 32.15 34.20
N ALA A 229 113.35 32.94 33.17
CA ALA A 229 112.31 34.00 33.20
C ALA A 229 110.86 33.53 33.52
N ALA A 230 110.59 32.24 33.49
CA ALA A 230 109.27 31.67 33.75
C ALA A 230 109.29 30.73 34.97
N LEU A 231 110.39 30.74 35.73
CA LEU A 231 110.58 29.84 36.85
C LEU A 231 109.61 30.15 37.98
N ALA A 232 109.45 31.42 38.37
CA ALA A 232 108.53 31.81 39.44
C ALA A 232 107.09 31.42 39.09
N SER A 233 106.63 31.80 37.89
CA SER A 233 105.26 31.52 37.43
C SER A 233 104.96 30.03 37.28
N THR A 234 105.92 29.23 36.83
CA THR A 234 105.78 27.76 36.75
C THR A 234 105.60 27.16 38.14
N LEU A 235 106.46 27.54 39.10
CA LEU A 235 106.41 27.02 40.46
C LEU A 235 105.14 27.47 41.21
N ILE A 236 104.71 28.73 41.02
CA ILE A 236 103.44 29.24 41.55
C ILE A 236 102.25 28.45 41.00
N GLY A 237 102.24 28.12 39.69
CA GLY A 237 101.20 27.30 39.08
C GLY A 237 101.11 25.89 39.70
N ILE A 238 102.27 25.26 39.95
CA ILE A 238 102.33 23.95 40.62
C ILE A 238 101.79 24.05 42.04
N VAL A 239 102.17 25.08 42.82
CA VAL A 239 101.66 25.30 44.18
C VAL A 239 100.15 25.52 44.18
N ASN A 240 99.63 26.37 43.29
CA ASN A 240 98.20 26.67 43.22
C ASN A 240 97.32 25.49 42.81
N THR A 241 97.87 24.48 42.13
CA THR A 241 97.15 23.24 41.83
C THR A 241 96.64 22.54 43.11
N ASN A 242 97.31 22.77 44.26
CA ASN A 242 96.89 22.25 45.56
C ASN A 242 96.30 23.32 46.50
N CYS A 243 96.58 24.61 46.25
CA CYS A 243 96.22 25.70 47.16
C CYS A 243 94.95 26.45 46.78
N ALA A 244 94.64 26.57 45.49
CA ALA A 244 93.54 27.36 44.98
C ALA A 244 92.52 26.45 44.27
N SER A 245 91.27 26.52 44.68
CA SER A 245 90.17 25.78 44.07
C SER A 245 88.86 26.50 44.33
N ILE A 246 87.98 26.53 43.34
CA ILE A 246 86.64 27.10 43.42
C ILE A 246 85.64 26.05 42.95
N ASP A 247 84.47 26.02 43.58
CA ASP A 247 83.40 25.08 43.30
C ASP A 247 82.10 25.87 43.06
N LEU A 248 81.32 25.45 42.07
CA LEU A 248 80.01 26.00 41.76
C LEU A 248 78.96 24.91 41.85
N GLU A 249 78.00 25.10 42.74
CA GLU A 249 76.74 24.35 42.70
C GLU A 249 75.65 25.20 42.05
N LYS A 250 74.83 24.57 41.21
CA LYS A 250 73.69 25.21 40.55
C LYS A 250 72.46 24.32 40.63
N THR A 251 71.35 24.89 41.07
CA THR A 251 70.05 24.23 41.05
C THR A 251 69.03 25.10 40.33
N GLY A 252 68.04 24.46 39.71
CA GLY A 252 66.92 25.13 39.05
C GLY A 252 65.62 24.44 39.41
N THR A 253 64.58 25.20 39.72
CA THR A 253 63.25 24.66 40.04
C THR A 253 62.16 25.50 39.42
N LEU A 254 61.03 24.87 39.07
CA LEU A 254 59.84 25.60 38.62
C LEU A 254 59.26 26.36 39.83
N ALA A 255 58.92 27.64 39.65
CA ALA A 255 58.34 28.46 40.71
C ALA A 255 57.03 27.87 41.26
N ASP A 256 56.73 28.12 42.54
CA ASP A 256 55.52 27.58 43.19
C ASP A 256 54.24 27.94 42.43
N GLY A 257 53.46 26.91 42.06
CA GLY A 257 52.19 27.05 41.33
C GLY A 257 52.32 27.16 39.81
N ALA A 258 53.54 27.14 39.27
CA ALA A 258 53.76 27.02 37.84
C ALA A 258 53.31 25.63 37.32
N THR A 259 52.83 25.60 36.09
CA THR A 259 52.24 24.41 35.45
C THR A 259 53.11 23.83 34.33
N GLY A 260 54.26 24.46 34.05
CA GLY A 260 55.14 24.07 32.95
C GLY A 260 54.73 24.70 31.62
N THR A 261 54.00 25.82 31.65
CA THR A 261 53.54 26.56 30.47
C THR A 261 54.42 27.77 30.18
N ALA A 262 54.38 28.27 28.95
CA ALA A 262 55.15 29.45 28.57
C ALA A 262 54.71 30.66 29.40
N GLY A 263 55.67 31.42 29.90
CA GLY A 263 55.44 32.50 30.86
C GLY A 263 55.66 32.08 32.33
N ASP A 264 55.67 30.79 32.65
CA ASP A 264 56.05 30.32 33.99
C ASP A 264 57.52 30.61 34.27
N ILE A 265 57.89 30.72 35.55
CA ILE A 265 59.26 31.07 35.98
C ILE A 265 60.01 29.82 36.48
N VAL A 266 61.27 29.70 36.10
CA VAL A 266 62.26 28.82 36.70
C VAL A 266 63.19 29.66 37.56
N ASP A 267 63.28 29.32 38.84
CA ASP A 267 64.18 29.96 39.80
C ASP A 267 65.49 29.17 39.85
N TYR A 268 66.61 29.84 39.58
CA TYR A 268 67.96 29.31 39.70
C TYR A 268 68.64 29.82 40.97
N GLU A 269 69.26 28.90 41.71
CA GLU A 269 70.13 29.19 42.85
C GLU A 269 71.54 28.69 42.57
N PHE A 270 72.52 29.53 42.87
CA PHE A 270 73.94 29.26 42.70
C PHE A 270 74.63 29.34 44.06
N THR A 271 75.57 28.44 44.31
CA THR A 271 76.48 28.52 45.47
C THR A 271 77.90 28.44 44.96
N VAL A 272 78.65 29.54 45.12
CA VAL A 272 80.08 29.59 44.79
C VAL A 272 80.86 29.40 46.07
N THR A 273 81.72 28.38 46.14
CA THR A 273 82.51 28.02 47.31
C THR A 273 84.00 28.08 47.00
N ASN A 274 84.79 28.76 47.83
CA ASN A 274 86.24 28.59 47.82
C ASN A 274 86.60 27.28 48.54
N THR A 275 86.92 26.25 47.76
CA THR A 275 87.32 24.92 48.28
C THR A 275 88.84 24.81 48.47
N GLY A 276 89.60 25.84 48.09
CA GLY A 276 91.02 25.96 48.34
C GLY A 276 91.35 26.41 49.77
N THR A 277 92.62 26.73 49.97
CA THR A 277 93.22 27.10 51.26
C THR A 277 93.81 28.52 51.27
N VAL A 278 93.81 29.20 50.13
CA VAL A 278 94.13 30.63 50.01
C VAL A 278 92.88 31.43 49.65
N ALA A 279 92.85 32.71 50.00
CA ALA A 279 91.75 33.59 49.66
C ALA A 279 91.64 33.77 48.14
N LEU A 280 90.43 33.73 47.60
CA LEU A 280 90.14 34.06 46.20
C LEU A 280 89.54 35.46 46.12
N THR A 281 90.04 36.26 45.19
CA THR A 281 89.58 37.63 44.88
C THR A 281 89.00 37.69 43.48
N ASP A 282 88.32 38.78 43.13
CA ASP A 282 87.61 38.94 41.85
C ASP A 282 86.73 37.73 41.52
N VAL A 283 86.02 37.22 42.53
CA VAL A 283 85.09 36.10 42.36
C VAL A 283 83.90 36.57 41.53
N THR A 284 83.74 35.98 40.34
CA THR A 284 82.67 36.30 39.39
C THR A 284 81.87 35.06 39.03
N LEU A 285 80.57 35.25 38.76
CA LEU A 285 79.66 34.21 38.27
C LEU A 285 79.02 34.69 36.97
N ALA A 286 79.06 33.86 35.94
CA ALA A 286 78.46 34.13 34.64
C ALA A 286 77.58 32.97 34.20
N ASP A 287 76.40 33.29 33.68
CA ASP A 287 75.49 32.32 33.08
C ASP A 287 75.07 32.84 31.69
N PRO A 288 75.48 32.17 30.59
CA PRO A 288 75.19 32.62 29.24
C PRO A 288 73.76 32.30 28.75
N LYS A 289 72.86 31.73 29.58
CA LYS A 289 71.49 31.38 29.18
C LYS A 289 70.74 32.61 28.65
N PRO A 290 70.33 32.60 27.37
CA PRO A 290 69.53 33.68 26.82
C PRO A 290 68.23 33.84 27.59
N GLY A 291 67.88 35.08 27.95
CA GLY A 291 66.63 35.39 28.67
C GLY A 291 66.69 35.18 30.19
N LEU A 292 67.83 34.77 30.75
CA LEU A 292 68.05 34.77 32.19
C LEU A 292 68.09 36.22 32.73
N SER A 293 67.53 36.44 33.92
CA SER A 293 67.66 37.72 34.61
C SER A 293 69.12 38.01 35.01
N SER A 294 69.40 39.25 35.45
CA SER A 294 70.67 39.53 36.11
C SER A 294 70.87 38.60 37.31
N ILE A 295 72.10 38.11 37.48
CA ILE A 295 72.50 37.34 38.65
C ILE A 295 72.62 38.29 39.84
N GLU A 296 71.88 37.98 40.89
CA GLU A 296 71.89 38.74 42.14
C GLU A 296 72.64 37.95 43.20
N PHE A 297 73.83 38.42 43.58
CA PHE A 297 74.55 37.85 44.71
C PHE A 297 73.83 38.17 46.03
N GLY A 298 73.77 37.17 46.90
CA GLY A 298 73.37 37.33 48.29
C GLY A 298 74.43 38.06 49.11
N ILE A 299 74.39 37.84 50.43
CA ILE A 299 75.32 38.47 51.35
C ILE A 299 76.68 37.78 51.24
N TRP A 300 77.69 38.54 50.82
CA TRP A 300 79.07 38.06 50.87
C TRP A 300 79.52 37.85 52.33
N PRO A 301 80.23 36.75 52.63
CA PRO A 301 80.75 36.49 53.98
C PRO A 301 81.84 37.50 54.40
N GLY A 302 82.45 38.19 53.42
CA GLY A 302 83.44 39.25 53.60
C GLY A 302 83.24 40.40 52.61
N ALA A 303 84.36 40.94 52.11
CA ALA A 303 84.32 41.96 51.06
C ALA A 303 83.71 41.37 49.77
N PRO A 304 82.85 42.12 49.05
CA PRO A 304 82.31 41.65 47.77
C PRO A 304 83.41 41.25 46.78
N GLY A 305 83.25 40.10 46.13
CA GLY A 305 84.24 39.53 45.22
C GLY A 305 85.36 38.75 45.91
N VAL A 306 85.30 38.56 47.24
CA VAL A 306 86.33 37.84 48.01
C VAL A 306 85.71 36.66 48.76
N LEU A 307 86.33 35.50 48.64
CA LEU A 307 86.02 34.31 49.43
C LEU A 307 87.28 33.81 50.14
N GLU A 308 87.29 33.83 51.46
CA GLU A 308 88.29 33.14 52.26
C GLU A 308 88.12 31.62 52.14
N PRO A 309 89.11 30.81 52.53
CA PRO A 309 88.99 29.34 52.50
C PRO A 309 87.70 28.86 53.18
N THR A 310 87.02 27.91 52.55
CA THR A 310 85.72 27.32 52.98
C THR A 310 84.52 28.26 52.95
N GLN A 311 84.69 29.54 52.60
CA GLN A 311 83.56 30.46 52.47
C GLN A 311 82.80 30.24 51.17
N SER A 312 81.50 30.48 51.24
CA SER A 312 80.61 30.46 50.08
C SER A 312 79.77 31.72 50.00
N VAL A 313 79.36 32.08 48.79
CA VAL A 313 78.34 33.09 48.52
C VAL A 313 77.25 32.46 47.66
N THR A 314 75.99 32.74 47.98
CA THR A 314 74.87 32.32 47.14
C THR A 314 74.48 33.43 46.16
N ALA A 315 73.89 33.07 45.04
CA ALA A 315 73.28 34.00 44.10
C ALA A 315 72.01 33.41 43.52
N THR A 316 71.12 34.27 43.03
CA THR A 316 69.86 33.85 42.39
C THR A 316 69.66 34.52 41.03
N ALA A 317 68.98 33.83 40.13
CA ALA A 317 68.47 34.39 38.88
C ALA A 317 67.18 33.66 38.48
N SER A 318 66.31 34.33 37.72
CA SER A 318 65.06 33.76 37.23
C SER A 318 65.05 33.66 35.70
N TYR A 319 64.42 32.63 35.16
CA TYR A 319 64.22 32.42 33.73
C TYR A 319 62.74 32.22 33.42
N THR A 320 62.18 33.01 32.51
CA THR A 320 60.80 32.82 32.02
C THR A 320 60.77 31.77 30.92
N LEU A 321 59.96 30.72 31.10
CA LEU A 321 59.76 29.68 30.11
C LEU A 321 59.21 30.25 28.80
N THR A 322 59.79 29.80 27.70
CA THR A 322 59.32 30.06 26.34
C THR A 322 58.55 28.86 25.80
N GLU A 323 57.78 29.05 24.73
CA GLU A 323 57.10 27.95 24.03
C GLU A 323 58.05 26.83 23.57
N ALA A 324 59.30 27.19 23.25
CA ALA A 324 60.31 26.20 22.86
C ALA A 324 60.73 25.32 24.05
N ASP A 325 60.79 25.88 25.25
CA ASP A 325 61.09 25.12 26.47
C ASP A 325 59.94 24.16 26.81
N VAL A 326 58.69 24.64 26.73
CA VAL A 326 57.49 23.82 26.91
C VAL A 326 57.46 22.67 25.92
N THR A 327 57.78 22.93 24.66
CA THR A 327 57.84 21.91 23.60
C THR A 327 58.96 20.91 23.84
N ALA A 328 60.11 21.35 24.36
CA ALA A 328 61.22 20.47 24.73
C ALA A 328 60.92 19.63 25.97
N GLY A 329 59.99 20.08 26.84
CA GLY A 329 59.65 19.42 28.10
C GLY A 329 60.72 19.58 29.18
N GLU A 330 61.77 20.36 28.93
CA GLU A 330 62.86 20.60 29.87
C GLU A 330 63.62 21.90 29.56
N VAL A 331 64.31 22.44 30.56
CA VAL A 331 65.26 23.56 30.43
C VAL A 331 66.61 23.15 30.95
N SER A 332 67.61 23.13 30.06
CA SER A 332 69.02 22.95 30.42
C SER A 332 69.73 24.30 30.52
N ASN A 333 70.55 24.48 31.56
CA ASN A 333 71.25 25.73 31.83
C ASN A 333 72.61 25.49 32.52
N THR A 334 73.72 26.01 31.98
CA THR A 334 75.08 25.89 32.57
C THR A 334 75.63 27.25 32.96
N ALA A 335 76.21 27.38 34.15
CA ALA A 335 76.91 28.60 34.60
C ALA A 335 78.38 28.31 34.91
N THR A 336 79.20 29.35 34.93
CA THR A 336 80.64 29.29 35.17
C THR A 336 81.03 30.31 36.24
N THR A 337 81.85 29.91 37.19
CA THR A 337 82.46 30.78 38.20
C THR A 337 83.97 30.91 37.99
N SER A 338 84.56 31.99 38.48
CA SER A 338 86.00 32.27 38.42
C SER A 338 86.44 33.01 39.67
N GLY A 339 87.65 32.75 40.18
CA GLY A 339 88.27 33.50 41.28
C GLY A 339 89.80 33.50 41.18
N ILE A 340 90.45 34.58 41.63
CA ILE A 340 91.89 34.82 41.48
C ILE A 340 92.60 34.59 42.83
N PRO A 341 93.52 33.60 42.95
CA PRO A 341 94.36 33.43 44.15
C PRO A 341 95.38 34.57 44.31
N PRO A 342 96.04 34.73 45.47
CA PRO A 342 96.94 35.86 45.72
C PRO A 342 98.12 35.95 44.76
N ALA A 343 98.59 34.79 44.27
CA ALA A 343 99.53 34.69 43.15
C ALA A 343 99.03 33.68 42.13
N GLY A 344 99.33 33.88 40.84
CA GLY A 344 98.96 32.97 39.76
C GLY A 344 97.75 33.42 38.94
N THR A 345 97.14 32.47 38.22
CA THR A 345 95.98 32.71 37.35
C THR A 345 94.69 32.33 38.04
N ALA A 346 93.56 32.84 37.53
CA ALA A 346 92.23 32.49 38.03
C ALA A 346 91.97 30.98 38.00
N VAL A 347 91.29 30.48 39.02
CA VAL A 347 90.65 29.16 39.05
C VAL A 347 89.20 29.31 38.63
N THR A 348 88.67 28.32 37.91
CA THR A 348 87.31 28.35 37.35
C THR A 348 86.60 27.03 37.58
N ASP A 349 85.28 27.08 37.69
CA ASP A 349 84.43 25.89 37.72
C ASP A 349 83.11 26.12 36.97
N GLU A 350 82.45 25.07 36.51
CA GLU A 350 81.19 25.13 35.77
C GLU A 350 80.15 24.13 36.30
N ALA A 351 78.88 24.56 36.33
CA ALA A 351 77.78 23.77 36.87
C ALA A 351 76.55 23.77 35.95
N PRO A 352 76.11 22.60 35.45
CA PRO A 352 74.85 22.46 34.73
C PRO A 352 73.67 22.27 35.68
N ALA A 353 72.49 22.73 35.27
CA ALA A 353 71.20 22.43 35.90
C ALA A 353 70.17 22.06 34.82
N LEU A 354 69.41 21.00 35.07
CA LEU A 354 68.31 20.54 34.20
C LEU A 354 66.99 20.62 34.97
N VAL A 355 66.02 21.33 34.42
CA VAL A 355 64.68 21.46 34.98
C VAL A 355 63.69 20.78 34.04
N THR A 356 63.17 19.62 34.44
CA THR A 356 62.12 18.91 33.69
C THR A 356 60.76 19.55 33.93
N LEU A 357 59.99 19.77 32.88
CA LEU A 357 58.64 20.32 32.94
C LEU A 357 57.59 19.19 33.07
N PRO A 358 56.45 19.46 33.73
CA PRO A 358 55.31 18.55 33.71
C PRO A 358 54.86 18.22 32.28
N GLU A 359 54.49 16.96 32.04
CA GLU A 359 53.91 16.55 30.75
C GLU A 359 52.52 17.20 30.56
N LEU A 360 52.32 17.88 29.43
CA LEU A 360 51.04 18.48 29.09
C LEU A 360 50.16 17.44 28.40
N THR A 361 48.99 17.17 28.98
CA THR A 361 47.96 16.26 28.46
C THR A 361 46.68 17.04 28.18
N PRO A 362 46.60 17.81 27.08
CA PRO A 362 45.37 18.50 26.72
C PRO A 362 44.29 17.50 26.33
N GLY A 363 43.05 17.77 26.75
CA GLY A 363 41.91 16.90 26.47
C GLY A 363 40.62 17.69 26.60
N ILE A 364 39.69 17.45 25.69
CA ILE A 364 38.34 17.98 25.75
C ILE A 364 37.38 16.81 25.53
N SER A 365 36.21 16.86 26.15
CA SER A 365 35.12 15.94 25.85
C SER A 365 33.84 16.70 25.54
N LEU A 366 32.99 16.13 24.68
CA LEU A 366 31.64 16.61 24.41
C LEU A 366 30.63 15.56 24.87
N GLU A 367 29.59 16.01 25.57
CA GLU A 367 28.39 15.22 25.80
C GLU A 367 27.21 15.91 25.11
N LYS A 368 26.51 15.20 24.23
CA LYS A 368 25.36 15.66 23.46
C LYS A 368 24.13 14.85 23.85
N THR A 369 23.06 15.56 24.19
CA THR A 369 21.75 14.96 24.44
C THR A 369 20.68 15.71 23.65
N GLY A 370 19.59 15.03 23.34
CA GLY A 370 18.44 15.62 22.67
C GLY A 370 17.13 15.19 23.31
N VAL A 371 16.14 16.08 23.32
CA VAL A 371 14.78 15.78 23.77
C VAL A 371 13.79 16.18 22.67
N LEU A 372 13.05 15.20 22.18
CA LEU A 372 11.94 15.41 21.25
C LEU A 372 10.72 16.00 21.97
N ALA A 373 10.27 17.18 21.55
CA ALA A 373 9.05 17.83 22.02
C ALA A 373 8.23 18.35 20.84
N GLY A 374 7.19 17.61 20.45
CA GLY A 374 6.40 17.93 19.26
C GLY A 374 7.22 17.72 17.98
N ASP A 375 7.36 18.78 17.17
CA ASP A 375 8.14 18.79 15.92
C ASP A 375 9.51 19.44 16.11
N THR A 376 10.06 19.44 17.32
CA THR A 376 11.37 20.04 17.61
C THR A 376 12.19 19.15 18.51
N ILE A 377 13.47 18.98 18.21
CA ILE A 377 14.45 18.36 19.08
C ILE A 377 15.25 19.48 19.76
N ALA A 378 15.21 19.54 21.08
CA ALA A 378 16.04 20.44 21.86
C ALA A 378 17.35 19.72 22.23
N TYR A 379 18.47 20.19 21.68
CA TYR A 379 19.81 19.69 21.98
C TYR A 379 20.43 20.42 23.16
N SER A 380 21.12 19.67 24.01
CA SER A 380 21.99 20.17 25.07
C SER A 380 23.37 19.57 24.89
N PHE A 381 24.38 20.43 24.98
CA PHE A 381 25.79 20.11 24.81
C PHE A 381 26.53 20.44 26.11
N THR A 382 27.47 19.60 26.53
CA THR A 382 28.39 19.89 27.64
C THR A 382 29.81 19.64 27.17
N ALA A 383 30.58 20.71 26.97
CA ALA A 383 32.00 20.62 26.67
C ALA A 383 32.80 20.69 27.98
N THR A 384 33.68 19.72 28.23
CA THR A 384 34.48 19.64 29.45
C THR A 384 35.96 19.55 29.12
N ASN A 385 36.80 20.37 29.77
CA ASN A 385 38.25 20.21 29.69
C ASN A 385 38.69 19.05 30.59
N THR A 386 39.05 17.93 29.97
CA THR A 386 39.48 16.69 30.63
C THR A 386 41.00 16.59 30.79
N GLY A 387 41.74 17.53 30.20
CA GLY A 387 43.19 17.62 30.29
C GLY A 387 43.71 18.36 31.53
N ASN A 388 45.03 18.52 31.59
CA ASN A 388 45.72 19.21 32.70
C ASN A 388 46.16 20.65 32.40
N VAL A 389 45.82 21.20 31.23
CA VAL A 389 46.11 22.58 30.83
C VAL A 389 44.85 23.38 30.54
N THR A 390 44.91 24.71 30.65
CA THR A 390 43.79 25.58 30.28
C THR A 390 43.60 25.59 28.76
N LEU A 391 42.37 25.34 28.30
CA LEU A 391 41.99 25.44 26.89
C LEU A 391 41.38 26.82 26.59
N THR A 392 41.74 27.37 25.44
CA THR A 392 41.19 28.63 24.91
C THR A 392 40.49 28.39 23.57
N ALA A 393 39.75 29.39 23.08
CA ALA A 393 38.95 29.28 21.86
C ALA A 393 38.02 28.05 21.85
N VAL A 394 37.52 27.67 23.03
CA VAL A 394 36.59 26.54 23.16
C VAL A 394 35.31 26.86 22.40
N SER A 395 34.94 25.98 21.47
CA SER A 395 33.74 26.13 20.65
C SER A 395 33.09 24.78 20.38
N ILE A 396 31.80 24.80 20.09
CA ILE A 396 30.95 23.69 19.69
C ILE A 396 30.37 24.06 18.33
N VAL A 397 30.48 23.15 17.37
CA VAL A 397 29.93 23.24 16.03
C VAL A 397 29.00 22.05 15.83
N ASP A 398 27.83 22.32 15.27
CA ASP A 398 26.85 21.32 14.85
C ASP A 398 26.52 21.62 13.38
N GLU A 399 26.81 20.68 12.49
CA GLU A 399 26.70 20.86 11.04
C GLU A 399 25.34 20.39 10.49
N LEU A 400 24.41 19.94 11.34
CA LEU A 400 23.08 19.54 10.90
C LEU A 400 22.35 20.74 10.29
N GLU A 401 22.05 20.66 8.99
CA GLU A 401 21.34 21.73 8.28
C GLU A 401 20.00 22.02 8.95
N GLY A 402 19.74 23.27 9.32
CA GLY A 402 18.49 23.67 9.99
C GLY A 402 18.54 23.64 11.52
N VAL A 403 19.65 23.23 12.13
CA VAL A 403 19.89 23.45 13.57
C VAL A 403 20.01 24.96 13.84
N SER A 404 19.46 25.42 14.96
CA SER A 404 19.62 26.82 15.38
C SER A 404 21.06 27.11 15.79
N GLU A 405 21.44 28.38 15.86
CA GLU A 405 22.74 28.78 16.43
C GLU A 405 22.94 28.20 17.84
N ILE A 406 24.16 27.75 18.14
CA ILE A 406 24.55 27.27 19.46
C ILE A 406 24.49 28.44 20.45
N SER A 407 23.66 28.30 21.49
CA SER A 407 23.56 29.27 22.59
C SER A 407 24.30 28.75 23.82
N TYR A 408 25.42 29.36 24.17
CA TYR A 408 26.17 29.01 25.37
C TYR A 408 25.48 29.53 26.64
N GLY A 409 25.49 28.69 27.67
CA GLY A 409 25.20 29.10 29.03
C GLY A 409 26.31 29.96 29.64
N ALA A 410 26.30 30.08 30.96
CA ALA A 410 27.34 30.80 31.67
C ALA A 410 28.69 30.08 31.57
N TRP A 411 29.72 30.79 31.10
CA TRP A 411 31.10 30.28 31.14
C TRP A 411 31.63 30.33 32.58
N PRO A 412 32.39 29.31 33.03
CA PRO A 412 33.02 29.32 34.35
C PRO A 412 34.05 30.44 34.54
N ALA A 413 34.63 30.92 33.43
CA ALA A 413 35.63 31.98 33.37
C ALA A 413 35.34 32.93 32.19
N ALA A 414 36.37 33.38 31.47
CA ALA A 414 36.19 34.12 30.23
C ALA A 414 35.52 33.24 29.15
N SER A 415 34.71 33.85 28.29
CA SER A 415 34.08 33.13 27.17
C SER A 415 35.14 32.46 26.28
N GLY A 416 34.93 31.19 25.96
CA GLY A 416 35.86 30.38 25.18
C GLY A 416 37.04 29.82 25.99
N VAL A 417 37.02 29.91 27.33
CA VAL A 417 38.12 29.43 28.19
C VAL A 417 37.61 28.40 29.20
N LEU A 418 38.28 27.26 29.27
CA LEU A 418 38.05 26.22 30.28
C LEU A 418 39.38 25.83 30.95
N ALA A 419 39.49 26.05 32.26
CA ALA A 419 40.56 25.46 33.06
C ALA A 419 40.34 23.93 33.23
N PRO A 420 41.36 23.16 33.65
CA PRO A 420 41.21 21.73 33.91
C PRO A 420 40.00 21.40 34.78
N GLY A 421 39.18 20.45 34.34
CA GLY A 421 37.96 20.01 35.02
C GLY A 421 36.75 20.95 34.91
N GLN A 422 36.86 22.11 34.26
CA GLN A 422 35.72 23.00 34.03
C GLN A 422 34.93 22.57 32.79
N SER A 423 33.63 22.89 32.79
CA SER A 423 32.72 22.65 31.67
C SER A 423 31.85 23.85 31.35
N VAL A 424 31.36 23.90 30.11
CA VAL A 424 30.32 24.84 29.66
C VAL A 424 29.18 24.06 29.03
N THR A 425 27.96 24.46 29.35
CA THR A 425 26.76 23.91 28.70
C THR A 425 26.31 24.84 27.57
N ALA A 426 25.80 24.29 26.48
CA ALA A 426 25.16 25.04 25.41
C ALA A 426 23.89 24.34 24.92
N THR A 427 23.02 25.05 24.23
CA THR A 427 21.78 24.50 23.67
C THR A 427 21.56 24.93 22.23
N ALA A 428 20.90 24.08 21.46
CA ALA A 428 20.36 24.40 20.14
C ALA A 428 19.04 23.64 19.91
N SER A 429 18.30 23.99 18.87
CA SER A 429 17.05 23.31 18.52
C SER A 429 17.00 23.00 17.03
N TYR A 430 16.43 21.85 16.68
CA TYR A 430 16.20 21.42 15.31
C TYR A 430 14.71 21.17 15.06
N GLY A 431 14.15 21.81 14.04
CA GLY A 431 12.77 21.60 13.62
C GLY A 431 12.66 20.41 12.70
N ILE A 432 11.86 19.42 13.06
CA ILE A 432 11.67 18.18 12.29
C ILE A 432 10.96 18.51 10.97
N THR A 433 11.54 18.02 9.89
CA THR A 433 11.00 18.13 8.53
C THR A 433 10.21 16.88 8.14
N GLN A 434 9.45 16.97 7.04
CA GLN A 434 8.78 15.78 6.50
C GLN A 434 9.80 14.72 6.02
N ALA A 435 10.95 15.15 5.51
CA ALA A 435 12.02 14.22 5.08
C ALA A 435 12.56 13.41 6.27
N ASP A 436 12.68 14.03 7.45
CA ASP A 436 13.08 13.33 8.67
C ASP A 436 12.05 12.27 9.09
N ARG A 437 10.75 12.61 9.04
CA ARG A 437 9.68 11.65 9.33
C ARG A 437 9.67 10.49 8.33
N ASP A 438 9.95 10.76 7.07
CA ASP A 438 10.04 9.75 6.03
C ASP A 438 11.31 8.88 6.17
N ALA A 439 12.42 9.45 6.66
CA ALA A 439 13.63 8.70 7.00
C ALA A 439 13.48 7.87 8.29
N GLY A 440 12.57 8.26 9.18
CA GLY A 440 12.26 7.57 10.44
C GLY A 440 13.23 7.83 11.58
N THR A 441 14.27 8.65 11.38
CA THR A 441 15.23 9.05 12.41
C THR A 441 15.88 10.40 12.07
N VAL A 442 16.28 11.16 13.08
CA VAL A 442 17.19 12.31 12.94
C VAL A 442 18.51 11.94 13.61
N ALA A 443 19.55 11.78 12.81
CA ALA A 443 20.92 11.62 13.31
C ALA A 443 21.61 12.99 13.33
N ASN A 444 22.28 13.30 14.44
CA ASN A 444 22.94 14.59 14.61
C ASN A 444 24.29 14.45 15.33
N THR A 445 25.38 14.88 14.70
CA THR A 445 26.75 14.92 15.24
C THR A 445 27.14 16.34 15.57
N ALA A 446 27.76 16.57 16.73
CA ALA A 446 28.39 17.85 17.04
C ALA A 446 29.85 17.62 17.45
N THR A 447 30.68 18.63 17.20
CA THR A 447 32.10 18.60 17.53
C THR A 447 32.42 19.78 18.45
N THR A 448 33.18 19.53 19.51
CA THR A 448 33.80 20.58 20.30
C THR A 448 35.29 20.65 20.02
N THR A 449 35.86 21.86 20.03
CA THR A 449 37.30 22.09 19.86
C THR A 449 37.80 23.00 20.97
N GLY A 450 39.07 22.86 21.35
CA GLY A 450 39.76 23.76 22.28
C GLY A 450 41.27 23.79 22.04
N THR A 451 41.88 24.96 22.16
CA THR A 451 43.30 25.17 21.87
C THR A 451 44.11 25.20 23.17
N PRO A 452 45.04 24.25 23.38
CA PRO A 452 45.97 24.28 24.51
C PRO A 452 47.05 25.37 24.34
N PRO A 453 47.83 25.68 25.40
CA PRO A 453 48.91 26.66 25.31
C PRO A 453 50.00 26.30 24.29
N SER A 454 50.30 25.01 24.14
CA SER A 454 51.21 24.47 23.15
C SER A 454 50.65 23.20 22.51
N GLY A 455 51.06 22.91 21.28
CA GLY A 455 50.53 21.79 20.48
C GLY A 455 49.28 22.14 19.66
N PRO A 456 48.74 21.17 18.89
CA PRO A 456 47.53 21.38 18.09
C PRO A 456 46.28 21.49 18.99
N PRO A 457 45.18 22.13 18.51
CA PRO A 457 43.88 22.05 19.17
C PRO A 457 43.42 20.61 19.37
N VAL A 458 42.76 20.36 20.49
CA VAL A 458 42.08 19.10 20.79
C VAL A 458 40.61 19.22 20.41
N SER A 459 40.01 18.10 20.03
CA SER A 459 38.61 18.02 19.64
C SER A 459 37.97 16.74 20.13
N ASP A 460 36.67 16.78 20.31
CA ASP A 460 35.84 15.60 20.58
C ASP A 460 34.51 15.76 19.85
N GLU A 461 33.89 14.65 19.48
CA GLU A 461 32.59 14.63 18.81
C GLU A 461 31.62 13.70 19.56
N ASP A 462 30.34 14.04 19.52
CA ASP A 462 29.30 13.19 20.07
C ASP A 462 28.05 13.17 19.17
N ASP A 463 27.48 11.97 19.07
CA ASP A 463 26.38 11.63 18.17
C ASP A 463 25.08 11.45 18.95
N PHE A 464 24.00 11.95 18.38
CA PHE A 464 22.66 11.70 18.92
C PHE A 464 21.71 11.28 17.81
N GLU A 465 21.02 10.16 18.01
CA GLU A 465 19.95 9.69 17.13
C GLU A 465 18.59 9.79 17.82
N GLN A 466 17.65 10.45 17.15
CA GLN A 466 16.25 10.51 17.55
C GLN A 466 15.38 9.72 16.59
N PRO A 467 14.91 8.52 16.98
CA PRO A 467 13.89 7.81 16.22
C PRO A 467 12.61 8.63 16.11
N LEU A 468 12.02 8.65 14.92
CA LEU A 468 10.73 9.26 14.62
C LEU A 468 9.74 8.17 14.22
N ALA A 469 8.78 7.87 15.11
CA ALA A 469 7.75 6.89 14.81
C ALA A 469 6.84 7.40 13.69
N GLY A 470 6.85 6.72 12.54
CA GLY A 470 5.89 6.93 11.47
C GLY A 470 4.55 6.26 11.78
N ALA A 471 3.45 6.95 11.51
CA ALA A 471 2.08 6.40 11.55
C ALA A 471 1.47 6.52 10.16
N PRO A 472 1.81 5.62 9.21
CA PRO A 472 1.20 5.64 7.88
C PRO A 472 -0.29 5.29 7.97
N ALA A 473 -1.13 6.06 7.29
CA ALA A 473 -2.56 5.82 7.22
C ALA A 473 -3.09 6.41 5.91
N LEU A 474 -4.04 5.72 5.30
CA LEU A 474 -4.68 6.10 4.05
C LEU A 474 -6.18 5.97 4.27
N ASN A 475 -6.95 6.89 3.70
CA ASN A 475 -8.41 6.88 3.78
C ASN A 475 -8.98 6.98 2.36
N LEU A 476 -9.91 6.10 2.00
CA LEU A 476 -10.70 6.19 0.79
C LEU A 476 -12.09 6.73 1.12
N VAL A 477 -12.60 7.60 0.25
CA VAL A 477 -14.02 7.93 0.23
C VAL A 477 -14.54 7.66 -1.17
N LYS A 478 -15.58 6.84 -1.26
CA LYS A 478 -16.28 6.47 -2.48
C LYS A 478 -17.68 7.06 -2.47
N THR A 479 -18.06 7.66 -3.59
CA THR A 479 -19.43 8.16 -3.80
C THR A 479 -19.88 7.80 -5.21
N GLY A 480 -21.17 7.55 -5.39
CA GLY A 480 -21.78 7.32 -6.68
C GLY A 480 -22.97 8.26 -6.90
N VAL A 481 -23.21 8.62 -8.17
CA VAL A 481 -24.41 9.36 -8.58
C VAL A 481 -25.05 8.64 -9.76
N LEU A 482 -26.27 8.16 -9.56
CA LEU A 482 -27.10 7.57 -10.62
C LEU A 482 -27.64 8.66 -11.56
N ALA A 483 -27.35 8.53 -12.85
CA ALA A 483 -27.86 9.41 -13.90
C ALA A 483 -28.33 8.57 -15.11
N GLY A 484 -29.63 8.30 -15.19
CA GLY A 484 -30.18 7.36 -16.18
C GLY A 484 -29.70 5.94 -15.87
N ASP A 485 -29.05 5.30 -16.84
CA ASP A 485 -28.55 3.91 -16.72
C ASP A 485 -27.04 3.87 -16.44
N THR A 486 -26.50 4.92 -15.83
CA THR A 486 -25.07 5.01 -15.52
C THR A 486 -24.86 5.56 -14.12
N ILE A 487 -24.00 4.91 -13.35
CA ILE A 487 -23.51 5.40 -12.06
C ILE A 487 -22.15 6.04 -12.30
N ALA A 488 -22.02 7.33 -11.99
CA ALA A 488 -20.74 8.03 -11.99
C ALA A 488 -20.12 7.94 -10.59
N TYR A 489 -19.03 7.19 -10.47
CA TYR A 489 -18.27 7.05 -9.24
C TYR A 489 -17.19 8.14 -9.11
N SER A 490 -17.03 8.66 -7.90
CA SER A 490 -15.92 9.51 -7.49
C SER A 490 -15.24 8.91 -6.28
N PHE A 491 -13.92 8.82 -6.36
CA PHE A 491 -13.04 8.31 -5.32
C PHE A 491 -12.15 9.43 -4.81
N THR A 492 -11.94 9.53 -3.50
CA THR A 492 -10.97 10.44 -2.89
C THR A 492 -10.07 9.67 -1.95
N ALA A 493 -8.81 9.46 -2.36
CA ALA A 493 -7.79 8.85 -1.51
C ALA A 493 -7.00 9.96 -0.78
N THR A 494 -6.93 9.89 0.55
CA THR A 494 -6.28 10.89 1.41
C THR A 494 -5.25 10.23 2.32
N ASN A 495 -4.01 10.73 2.32
CA ASN A 495 -3.01 10.30 3.31
C ASN A 495 -3.33 10.97 4.65
N THR A 496 -3.88 10.21 5.59
CA THR A 496 -4.21 10.64 6.95
C THR A 496 -3.10 10.36 7.95
N GLY A 497 -2.00 9.74 7.50
CA GLY A 497 -0.84 9.40 8.30
C GLY A 497 0.18 10.53 8.43
N SER A 498 1.31 10.22 9.08
CA SER A 498 2.39 11.18 9.36
C SER A 498 3.60 11.09 8.42
N VAL A 499 3.57 10.18 7.43
CA VAL A 499 4.66 9.94 6.47
C VAL A 499 4.14 10.03 5.05
N THR A 500 5.00 10.36 4.10
CA THR A 500 4.66 10.43 2.68
C THR A 500 4.37 9.03 2.15
N LEU A 501 3.23 8.85 1.47
CA LEU A 501 2.87 7.60 0.80
C LEU A 501 3.21 7.69 -0.68
N SER A 502 3.82 6.62 -1.21
CA SER A 502 4.15 6.45 -2.63
C SER A 502 3.35 5.30 -3.24
N SER A 503 3.36 5.18 -4.58
CA SER A 503 2.59 4.17 -5.31
C SER A 503 1.12 4.13 -4.89
N VAL A 504 0.55 5.30 -4.59
CA VAL A 504 -0.86 5.40 -4.23
C VAL A 504 -1.71 5.04 -5.43
N THR A 505 -2.55 4.03 -5.28
CA THR A 505 -3.47 3.56 -6.31
C THR A 505 -4.84 3.29 -5.71
N ILE A 506 -5.85 3.29 -6.57
CA ILE A 506 -7.24 2.93 -6.32
C ILE A 506 -7.55 1.80 -7.30
N ALA A 507 -8.08 0.70 -6.77
CA ALA A 507 -8.58 -0.44 -7.52
C ALA A 507 -10.05 -0.63 -7.18
N ASP A 508 -10.84 -0.98 -8.19
CA ASP A 508 -12.25 -1.30 -8.06
C ASP A 508 -12.49 -2.47 -9.04
N GLU A 509 -12.92 -3.60 -8.50
CA GLU A 509 -13.05 -4.86 -9.23
C GLU A 509 -14.45 -5.07 -9.82
N LEU A 510 -15.33 -4.06 -9.78
CA LEU A 510 -16.66 -4.15 -10.37
C LEU A 510 -16.58 -4.43 -11.87
N GLU A 511 -17.07 -5.60 -12.28
CA GLU A 511 -17.05 -6.04 -13.68
C GLU A 511 -17.86 -5.07 -14.55
N GLY A 512 -17.22 -4.50 -15.58
CA GLY A 512 -17.86 -3.52 -16.48
C GLY A 512 -17.68 -2.06 -16.08
N LEU A 513 -17.00 -1.78 -14.96
CA LEU A 513 -16.55 -0.43 -14.61
C LEU A 513 -15.52 0.09 -15.63
N SER A 514 -15.63 1.37 -16.00
CA SER A 514 -14.60 2.02 -16.83
C SER A 514 -13.25 2.10 -16.12
N GLU A 515 -12.17 2.32 -16.86
CA GLU A 515 -10.87 2.63 -16.24
C GLU A 515 -10.98 3.81 -15.27
N ILE A 516 -10.32 3.68 -14.11
CA ILE A 516 -10.23 4.75 -13.11
C ILE A 516 -9.35 5.87 -13.66
N SER A 517 -9.95 7.05 -13.81
CA SER A 517 -9.26 8.25 -14.28
C SER A 517 -8.90 9.16 -13.09
N TYR A 518 -7.61 9.35 -12.84
CA TYR A 518 -7.14 10.25 -11.78
C TYR A 518 -7.22 11.71 -12.22
N GLY A 519 -7.65 12.56 -11.29
CA GLY A 519 -7.49 14.00 -11.37
C GLY A 519 -6.03 14.43 -11.19
N LYS A 520 -5.83 15.73 -10.97
CA LYS A 520 -4.49 16.27 -10.75
C LYS A 520 -3.93 15.82 -9.40
N TRP A 521 -2.78 15.15 -9.42
CA TRP A 521 -2.02 14.84 -8.21
C TRP A 521 -1.47 16.13 -7.55
N PRO A 522 -1.48 16.23 -6.21
CA PRO A 522 -0.90 17.38 -5.51
C PRO A 522 0.62 17.52 -5.70
N ALA A 523 1.30 16.40 -5.91
CA ALA A 523 2.74 16.29 -6.11
C ALA A 523 3.05 15.40 -7.33
N ALA A 524 4.06 14.52 -7.22
CA ALA A 524 4.33 13.50 -8.23
C ALA A 524 3.15 12.50 -8.31
N THR A 525 2.91 11.95 -9.50
CA THR A 525 1.90 10.91 -9.70
C THR A 525 2.12 9.74 -8.75
N GLY A 526 1.07 9.32 -8.02
CA GLY A 526 1.15 8.23 -7.05
C GLY A 526 1.72 8.64 -5.70
N VAL A 527 1.95 9.93 -5.42
CA VAL A 527 2.55 10.39 -4.16
C VAL A 527 1.61 11.33 -3.41
N LEU A 528 1.38 11.04 -2.13
CA LEU A 528 0.63 11.90 -1.20
C LEU A 528 1.46 12.14 0.07
N ALA A 529 1.83 13.39 0.32
CA ALA A 529 2.33 13.80 1.64
C ALA A 529 1.19 13.79 2.68
N PRO A 530 1.49 13.80 4.00
CA PRO A 530 0.47 13.91 5.04
C PRO A 530 -0.56 15.02 4.77
N GLY A 531 -1.84 14.69 4.88
CA GLY A 531 -2.97 15.59 4.65
C GLY A 531 -3.31 15.86 3.18
N GLN A 532 -2.55 15.34 2.21
CA GLN A 532 -2.87 15.48 0.79
C GLN A 532 -3.84 14.40 0.32
N SER A 533 -4.62 14.74 -0.72
CA SER A 533 -5.59 13.86 -1.35
C SER A 533 -5.51 13.89 -2.88
N VAL A 534 -5.90 12.78 -3.52
CA VAL A 534 -6.17 12.72 -4.96
C VAL A 534 -7.61 12.28 -5.19
N THR A 535 -8.26 12.88 -6.17
CA THR A 535 -9.59 12.46 -6.63
C THR A 535 -9.47 11.65 -7.90
N ALA A 536 -10.29 10.61 -8.06
CA ALA A 536 -10.42 9.86 -9.30
C ALA A 536 -11.90 9.62 -9.64
N THR A 537 -12.19 9.26 -10.88
CA THR A 537 -13.56 8.97 -11.34
C THR A 537 -13.61 7.73 -12.23
N ALA A 538 -14.71 7.00 -12.16
CA ALA A 538 -15.07 5.93 -13.10
C ALA A 538 -16.59 5.93 -13.33
N SER A 539 -17.05 5.29 -14.39
CA SER A 539 -18.48 5.17 -14.69
C SER A 539 -18.85 3.71 -14.91
N TYR A 540 -20.02 3.33 -14.39
CA TYR A 540 -20.59 1.99 -14.54
C TYR A 540 -21.94 2.04 -15.25
N ALA A 541 -22.09 1.30 -16.34
CA ALA A 541 -23.36 1.18 -17.05
C ALA A 541 -24.18 0.04 -16.44
N ILE A 542 -25.39 0.36 -15.97
CA ILE A 542 -26.29 -0.59 -15.32
C ILE A 542 -26.73 -1.66 -16.31
N THR A 543 -26.65 -2.91 -15.89
CA THR A 543 -27.08 -4.09 -16.62
C THR A 543 -28.49 -4.51 -16.21
N GLN A 544 -29.11 -5.40 -16.99
CA GLN A 544 -30.40 -5.98 -16.60
C GLN A 544 -30.27 -6.83 -15.32
N ALA A 545 -29.13 -7.48 -15.10
CA ALA A 545 -28.89 -8.27 -13.90
C ALA A 545 -28.88 -7.38 -12.65
N ASP A 546 -28.35 -6.16 -12.74
CA ASP A 546 -28.38 -5.19 -11.63
C ASP A 546 -29.81 -4.75 -11.31
N ARG A 547 -30.63 -4.44 -12.32
CA ARG A 547 -32.05 -4.12 -12.11
C ARG A 547 -32.80 -5.27 -11.47
N ASP A 548 -32.52 -6.49 -11.90
CA ASP A 548 -33.12 -7.70 -11.34
C ASP A 548 -32.60 -7.98 -9.90
N ALA A 549 -31.38 -7.55 -9.56
CA ALA A 549 -30.85 -7.62 -8.18
C ALA A 549 -31.41 -6.50 -7.28
N GLY A 550 -31.81 -5.37 -7.86
CA GLY A 550 -32.38 -4.20 -7.15
C GLY A 550 -31.34 -3.29 -6.48
N THR A 551 -30.05 -3.60 -6.60
CA THR A 551 -28.94 -2.79 -6.10
C THR A 551 -27.69 -3.04 -6.92
N VAL A 552 -26.82 -2.03 -7.02
CA VAL A 552 -25.43 -2.18 -7.44
C VAL A 552 -24.56 -1.94 -6.22
N ASP A 553 -23.98 -3.01 -5.70
CA ASP A 553 -23.04 -2.95 -4.58
C ASP A 553 -21.63 -2.83 -5.15
N ASN A 554 -20.88 -1.82 -4.73
CA ASN A 554 -19.56 -1.54 -5.29
C ASN A 554 -18.51 -1.18 -4.25
N THR A 555 -17.50 -2.03 -4.09
CA THR A 555 -16.34 -1.84 -3.20
C THR A 555 -15.13 -1.34 -3.99
N ALA A 556 -14.45 -0.31 -3.49
CA ALA A 556 -13.12 0.06 -3.99
C ALA A 556 -12.09 0.01 -2.87
N THR A 557 -10.85 -0.28 -3.23
CA THR A 557 -9.72 -0.30 -2.32
C THR A 557 -8.67 0.69 -2.81
N THR A 558 -8.07 1.44 -1.90
CA THR A 558 -6.88 2.23 -2.16
C THR A 558 -5.69 1.63 -1.43
N THR A 559 -4.50 1.68 -2.03
CA THR A 559 -3.26 1.23 -1.40
C THR A 559 -2.20 2.31 -1.52
N GLY A 560 -1.27 2.38 -0.57
CA GLY A 560 -0.14 3.29 -0.59
C GLY A 560 1.03 2.74 0.21
N THR A 561 2.25 2.93 -0.28
CA THR A 561 3.46 2.39 0.31
C THR A 561 4.19 3.48 1.12
N PRO A 562 4.31 3.33 2.45
CA PRO A 562 5.13 4.23 3.25
C PRO A 562 6.64 4.00 3.02
N PRO A 563 7.52 4.91 3.47
CA PRO A 563 8.97 4.77 3.28
C PRO A 563 9.55 3.55 4.01
N SER A 564 8.92 3.15 5.11
CA SER A 564 9.26 1.94 5.87
C SER A 564 7.99 1.21 6.31
N GLY A 565 8.05 -0.13 6.38
CA GLY A 565 6.91 -0.97 6.75
C GLY A 565 6.09 -1.47 5.54
N PRO A 566 5.05 -2.27 5.79
CA PRO A 566 4.18 -2.75 4.72
C PRO A 566 3.31 -1.62 4.14
N PRO A 567 2.82 -1.75 2.89
CA PRO A 567 1.80 -0.87 2.34
C PRO A 567 0.57 -0.81 3.25
N VAL A 568 -0.04 0.38 3.32
CA VAL A 568 -1.34 0.59 3.96
C VAL A 568 -2.43 0.58 2.90
N SER A 569 -3.61 0.13 3.29
CA SER A 569 -4.78 0.10 2.43
C SER A 569 -6.01 0.56 3.19
N ASP A 570 -6.98 1.03 2.44
CA ASP A 570 -8.32 1.31 2.94
C ASP A 570 -9.34 0.94 1.87
N GLU A 571 -10.54 0.56 2.29
CA GLU A 571 -11.63 0.19 1.40
C GLU A 571 -12.88 0.99 1.75
N ASP A 572 -13.69 1.29 0.73
CA ASP A 572 -14.97 1.96 0.94
C ASP A 572 -16.01 1.39 -0.03
N ASP A 573 -17.20 1.18 0.52
CA ASP A 573 -18.33 0.53 -0.14
C ASP A 573 -19.38 1.59 -0.53
N PHE A 574 -20.00 1.39 -1.68
CA PHE A 574 -21.14 2.20 -2.11
C PHE A 574 -22.22 1.30 -2.71
N ASP A 575 -23.39 1.32 -2.09
CA ASP A 575 -24.57 0.60 -2.58
C ASP A 575 -25.52 1.59 -3.26
N GLN A 576 -25.85 1.32 -4.52
CA GLN A 576 -26.83 2.07 -5.29
C GLN A 576 -28.11 1.26 -5.46
N PRO A 577 -29.17 1.54 -4.67
CA PRO A 577 -30.48 0.94 -4.90
C PRO A 577 -31.00 1.28 -6.30
N LEU A 578 -31.64 0.30 -6.95
CA LEU A 578 -32.32 0.42 -8.24
C LEU A 578 -33.80 0.06 -8.06
N ASP A 579 -34.68 1.04 -8.21
CA ASP A 579 -36.12 0.82 -8.10
C ASP A 579 -36.64 0.09 -9.36
N GLY A 580 -37.13 -1.13 -9.19
CA GLY A 580 -37.78 -1.89 -10.26
C GLY A 580 -39.24 -1.46 -10.46
N THR A 581 -39.66 -1.38 -11.72
CA THR A 581 -41.03 -1.08 -12.17
C THR A 581 -41.60 -2.26 -12.97
N PRO A 582 -41.96 -3.38 -12.30
CA PRO A 582 -42.50 -4.54 -13.00
C PRO A 582 -43.89 -4.24 -13.58
N ALA A 583 -44.11 -4.63 -14.83
CA ALA A 583 -45.40 -4.51 -15.49
C ALA A 583 -45.58 -5.63 -16.53
N LEU A 584 -46.80 -6.12 -16.65
CA LEU A 584 -47.17 -7.19 -17.55
C LEU A 584 -48.45 -6.77 -18.28
N ASN A 585 -48.54 -7.09 -19.57
CA ASN A 585 -49.71 -6.78 -20.40
C ASN A 585 -50.16 -8.03 -21.15
N LEU A 586 -51.45 -8.34 -21.11
CA LEU A 586 -52.11 -9.39 -21.86
C LEU A 586 -52.91 -8.80 -23.02
N VAL A 587 -52.82 -9.42 -24.19
CA VAL A 587 -53.73 -9.17 -25.30
C VAL A 587 -54.40 -10.47 -25.69
N LYS A 588 -55.73 -10.46 -25.73
CA LYS A 588 -56.59 -11.57 -26.08
C LYS A 588 -57.35 -11.27 -27.36
N THR A 589 -57.34 -12.22 -28.28
CA THR A 589 -58.12 -12.15 -29.52
C THR A 589 -58.79 -13.48 -29.79
N GLY A 590 -59.96 -13.44 -30.44
CA GLY A 590 -60.69 -14.62 -30.88
C GLY A 590 -61.12 -14.51 -32.34
N VAL A 591 -61.14 -15.64 -33.05
CA VAL A 591 -61.66 -15.73 -34.41
C VAL A 591 -62.65 -16.90 -34.49
N LEU A 592 -63.91 -16.61 -34.81
CA LEU A 592 -64.93 -17.61 -35.07
C LEU A 592 -64.78 -18.21 -36.47
N ASP A 593 -64.55 -19.52 -36.55
CA ASP A 593 -64.59 -20.32 -37.77
C ASP A 593 -65.59 -21.48 -37.60
N GLY A 594 -66.74 -21.36 -38.26
CA GLY A 594 -67.84 -22.32 -38.15
C GLY A 594 -68.42 -22.42 -36.72
N ASN A 595 -68.07 -23.50 -36.01
CA ASN A 595 -68.47 -23.78 -34.63
C ASN A 595 -67.29 -23.73 -33.65
N THR A 596 -66.14 -23.18 -34.06
CA THR A 596 -64.95 -23.11 -33.20
C THR A 596 -64.45 -21.69 -33.12
N ILE A 597 -64.16 -21.20 -31.92
CA ILE A 597 -63.45 -19.95 -31.71
C ILE A 597 -61.98 -20.29 -31.44
N ALA A 598 -61.08 -19.81 -32.28
CA ALA A 598 -59.64 -19.90 -32.04
C ALA A 598 -59.19 -18.64 -31.28
N TYR A 599 -58.73 -18.83 -30.04
CA TYR A 599 -58.19 -17.77 -29.20
C TYR A 599 -56.66 -17.70 -29.31
N SER A 600 -56.14 -16.47 -29.28
CA SER A 600 -54.71 -16.16 -29.16
C SER A 600 -54.51 -15.19 -28.01
N PHE A 601 -53.51 -15.47 -27.16
CA PHE A 601 -53.18 -14.73 -25.96
C PHE A 601 -51.72 -14.32 -26.02
N THR A 602 -51.39 -13.03 -25.95
CA THR A 602 -50.01 -12.54 -25.97
C THR A 602 -49.71 -11.82 -24.66
N ALA A 603 -48.86 -12.40 -23.82
CA ALA A 603 -48.36 -11.78 -22.61
C ALA A 603 -47.02 -11.09 -22.89
N THR A 604 -46.88 -9.82 -22.53
CA THR A 604 -45.69 -8.98 -22.78
C THR A 604 -45.22 -8.36 -21.48
N ASN A 605 -43.94 -8.52 -21.13
CA ASN A 605 -43.33 -7.77 -20.02
C ASN A 605 -43.08 -6.33 -20.48
N THR A 606 -43.84 -5.39 -19.93
CA THR A 606 -43.76 -3.95 -20.23
C THR A 606 -43.00 -3.17 -19.16
N GLY A 607 -42.54 -3.84 -18.10
CA GLY A 607 -41.70 -3.27 -17.06
C GLY A 607 -40.21 -3.31 -17.40
N ASP A 608 -39.36 -2.93 -16.43
CA ASP A 608 -37.90 -2.86 -16.57
C ASP A 608 -37.13 -3.94 -15.80
N VAL A 609 -37.83 -4.91 -15.21
CA VAL A 609 -37.24 -6.08 -14.55
C VAL A 609 -37.71 -7.38 -15.21
N THR A 610 -36.90 -8.43 -15.16
CA THR A 610 -37.22 -9.75 -15.71
C THR A 610 -38.32 -10.41 -14.90
N LEU A 611 -39.43 -10.78 -15.54
CA LEU A 611 -40.53 -11.52 -14.89
C LEU A 611 -40.31 -13.03 -15.04
N THR A 612 -40.49 -13.76 -13.95
CA THR A 612 -40.45 -15.23 -13.90
C THR A 612 -41.82 -15.81 -13.58
N ALA A 613 -41.99 -17.13 -13.74
CA ALA A 613 -43.27 -17.82 -13.56
C ALA A 613 -44.42 -17.17 -14.36
N VAL A 614 -44.10 -16.58 -15.53
CA VAL A 614 -45.09 -15.99 -16.40
C VAL A 614 -46.05 -17.08 -16.87
N SER A 615 -47.33 -16.86 -16.64
CA SER A 615 -48.39 -17.81 -17.01
C SER A 615 -49.65 -17.07 -17.42
N ILE A 616 -50.46 -17.72 -18.24
CA ILE A 616 -51.78 -17.31 -18.69
C ILE A 616 -52.77 -18.36 -18.21
N ALA A 617 -53.86 -17.91 -17.62
CA ALA A 617 -54.99 -18.72 -17.19
C ALA A 617 -56.27 -18.20 -17.86
N ASP A 618 -57.11 -19.12 -18.32
CA ASP A 618 -58.41 -18.83 -18.89
C ASP A 618 -59.38 -19.89 -18.34
N GLU A 619 -60.41 -19.44 -17.63
CA GLU A 619 -61.36 -20.31 -16.93
C GLU A 619 -62.59 -20.67 -17.77
N LEU A 620 -62.61 -20.34 -19.07
CA LEU A 620 -63.73 -20.66 -19.94
C LEU A 620 -63.92 -22.18 -20.03
N LYS A 621 -65.01 -22.65 -19.44
CA LYS A 621 -65.35 -24.08 -19.39
C LYS A 621 -65.51 -24.66 -20.80
N GLY A 622 -64.68 -25.63 -21.15
CA GLY A 622 -64.69 -26.28 -22.47
C GLY A 622 -63.67 -25.70 -23.46
N LEU A 623 -62.88 -24.71 -23.03
CA LEU A 623 -61.68 -24.29 -23.74
C LEU A 623 -60.64 -25.42 -23.73
N SER A 624 -59.94 -25.63 -24.84
CA SER A 624 -58.81 -26.56 -24.91
C SER A 624 -57.66 -26.09 -24.01
N GLU A 625 -56.73 -26.99 -23.66
CA GLU A 625 -55.49 -26.59 -22.98
C GLU A 625 -54.74 -25.52 -23.77
N LEU A 626 -54.23 -24.51 -23.06
CA LEU A 626 -53.41 -23.45 -23.63
C LEU A 626 -52.10 -24.02 -24.17
N GLN A 627 -51.86 -23.82 -25.46
CA GLN A 627 -50.61 -24.20 -26.13
C GLN A 627 -49.73 -22.97 -26.30
N TYR A 628 -48.67 -22.89 -25.50
CA TYR A 628 -47.66 -21.82 -25.65
C TYR A 628 -46.83 -22.04 -26.91
N GLY A 629 -46.56 -20.94 -27.62
CA GLY A 629 -45.53 -20.87 -28.65
C GLY A 629 -44.12 -20.92 -28.03
N GLU A 630 -43.13 -20.60 -28.86
CA GLU A 630 -41.74 -20.53 -28.41
C GLU A 630 -41.56 -19.38 -27.42
N TRP A 631 -40.97 -19.68 -26.27
CA TRP A 631 -40.55 -18.66 -25.31
C TRP A 631 -39.28 -17.98 -25.83
N PRO A 632 -39.13 -16.66 -25.66
CA PRO A 632 -37.95 -15.94 -26.15
C PRO A 632 -36.60 -16.46 -25.61
N ALA A 633 -36.61 -17.04 -24.40
CA ALA A 633 -35.43 -17.67 -23.81
C ALA A 633 -35.82 -18.88 -22.93
N VAL A 634 -36.04 -18.65 -21.63
CA VAL A 634 -36.42 -19.69 -20.67
C VAL A 634 -37.93 -19.74 -20.53
N THR A 635 -38.51 -20.94 -20.52
CA THR A 635 -39.94 -21.14 -20.29
C THR A 635 -40.40 -20.45 -19.02
N GLY A 636 -41.45 -19.64 -19.10
CA GLY A 636 -41.99 -18.89 -17.97
C GLY A 636 -41.22 -17.61 -17.63
N VAL A 637 -40.24 -17.20 -18.45
CA VAL A 637 -39.42 -16.00 -18.19
C VAL A 637 -39.55 -15.01 -19.35
N LEU A 638 -39.83 -13.74 -19.02
CA LEU A 638 -39.83 -12.63 -19.97
C LEU A 638 -38.94 -11.50 -19.44
N ALA A 639 -37.85 -11.21 -20.15
CA ALA A 639 -37.10 -9.97 -19.93
C ALA A 639 -37.93 -8.75 -20.40
N PRO A 640 -37.57 -7.52 -20.00
CA PRO A 640 -38.23 -6.30 -20.48
C PRO A 640 -38.42 -6.27 -22.00
N GLY A 641 -39.64 -5.96 -22.45
CA GLY A 641 -40.02 -5.90 -23.86
C GLY A 641 -40.26 -7.24 -24.55
N GLN A 642 -39.99 -8.37 -23.90
CA GLN A 642 -40.26 -9.70 -24.45
C GLN A 642 -41.73 -10.11 -24.30
N SER A 643 -42.20 -10.99 -25.20
CA SER A 643 -43.56 -11.53 -25.16
C SER A 643 -43.59 -13.03 -25.45
N VAL A 644 -44.64 -13.71 -24.98
CA VAL A 644 -44.99 -15.07 -25.36
C VAL A 644 -46.43 -15.10 -25.85
N THR A 645 -46.71 -15.93 -26.84
CA THR A 645 -48.08 -16.15 -27.33
C THR A 645 -48.55 -17.56 -27.00
N ALA A 646 -49.77 -17.72 -26.49
CA ALA A 646 -50.45 -18.99 -26.32
C ALA A 646 -51.72 -19.04 -27.18
N THR A 647 -52.16 -20.24 -27.55
CA THR A 647 -53.40 -20.44 -28.31
C THR A 647 -54.28 -21.50 -27.67
N ALA A 648 -55.59 -21.37 -27.82
CA ALA A 648 -56.56 -22.39 -27.45
C ALA A 648 -57.79 -22.31 -28.36
N THR A 649 -58.60 -23.36 -28.37
CA THR A 649 -59.82 -23.42 -29.18
C THR A 649 -61.02 -23.74 -28.30
N TYR A 650 -62.16 -23.12 -28.61
CA TYR A 650 -63.43 -23.33 -27.93
C TYR A 650 -64.49 -23.78 -28.92
N ALA A 651 -65.12 -24.93 -28.66
CA ALA A 651 -66.23 -25.43 -29.48
C ALA A 651 -67.54 -24.79 -29.03
N VAL A 652 -68.13 -23.97 -29.89
CA VAL A 652 -69.42 -23.30 -29.69
C VAL A 652 -70.52 -24.34 -29.52
N THR A 653 -71.24 -24.26 -28.41
CA THR A 653 -72.35 -25.12 -28.04
C THR A 653 -73.70 -24.51 -28.47
N GLN A 654 -74.76 -25.32 -28.41
CA GLN A 654 -76.11 -24.80 -28.64
C GLN A 654 -76.52 -23.75 -27.59
N ALA A 655 -76.06 -23.91 -26.34
CA ALA A 655 -76.32 -22.94 -25.28
C ALA A 655 -75.69 -21.57 -25.59
N ASP A 656 -74.48 -21.56 -26.17
CA ASP A 656 -73.82 -20.31 -26.58
C ASP A 656 -74.59 -19.64 -27.73
N ARG A 657 -75.07 -20.42 -28.71
CA ARG A 657 -75.91 -19.88 -29.80
C ARG A 657 -77.23 -19.33 -29.30
N ASP A 658 -77.83 -20.00 -28.32
CA ASP A 658 -79.06 -19.53 -27.68
C ASP A 658 -78.81 -18.29 -26.78
N ALA A 659 -77.59 -18.12 -26.24
CA ALA A 659 -77.16 -16.92 -25.48
C ALA A 659 -76.69 -15.75 -26.36
N GLY A 660 -76.38 -16.01 -27.64
CA GLY A 660 -76.04 -14.99 -28.64
C GLY A 660 -74.59 -14.50 -28.65
N ALA A 661 -73.75 -14.88 -27.68
CA ALA A 661 -72.32 -14.58 -27.66
C ALA A 661 -71.55 -15.56 -26.76
N VAL A 662 -70.24 -15.68 -26.97
CA VAL A 662 -69.30 -16.29 -26.02
C VAL A 662 -68.49 -15.16 -25.39
N HIS A 663 -68.62 -14.98 -24.09
CA HIS A 663 -67.80 -14.07 -23.29
C HIS A 663 -66.60 -14.84 -22.74
N ASN A 664 -65.39 -14.32 -22.93
CA ASN A 664 -64.18 -15.01 -22.49
C ASN A 664 -63.15 -14.07 -21.86
N THR A 665 -62.76 -14.34 -20.61
CA THR A 665 -61.77 -13.55 -19.85
C THR A 665 -60.53 -14.40 -19.57
N ALA A 666 -59.33 -13.85 -19.77
CA ALA A 666 -58.08 -14.49 -19.39
C ALA A 666 -57.24 -13.55 -18.54
N THR A 667 -56.43 -14.13 -17.68
CA THR A 667 -55.52 -13.42 -16.79
C THR A 667 -54.12 -13.94 -17.04
N THR A 668 -53.13 -13.05 -17.06
CA THR A 668 -51.72 -13.40 -17.02
C THR A 668 -51.11 -12.96 -15.70
N THR A 669 -50.15 -13.71 -15.21
CA THR A 669 -49.40 -13.39 -13.99
C THR A 669 -47.91 -13.53 -14.25
N GLY A 670 -47.08 -12.77 -13.54
CA GLY A 670 -45.63 -12.86 -13.57
C GLY A 670 -45.02 -12.39 -12.25
N THR A 671 -43.89 -12.97 -11.86
CA THR A 671 -43.23 -12.67 -10.59
C THR A 671 -41.93 -11.91 -10.85
N PRO A 672 -41.83 -10.62 -10.45
CA PRO A 672 -40.58 -9.87 -10.52
C PRO A 672 -39.61 -10.29 -9.40
N PRO A 673 -38.31 -9.99 -9.53
CA PRO A 673 -37.33 -10.23 -8.48
C PRO A 673 -37.66 -9.36 -7.26
N GLY A 674 -37.74 -9.96 -6.07
CA GLY A 674 -37.99 -9.25 -4.80
C GLY A 674 -39.39 -8.62 -4.62
N GLY A 675 -40.26 -8.65 -5.65
CA GLY A 675 -41.57 -7.99 -5.64
C GLY A 675 -42.77 -8.93 -5.60
N GLY A 676 -43.97 -8.34 -5.49
CA GLY A 676 -45.23 -9.08 -5.58
C GLY A 676 -45.57 -9.49 -7.01
N ILE A 677 -46.39 -10.54 -7.16
CA ILE A 677 -46.88 -10.99 -8.47
C ILE A 677 -47.59 -9.83 -9.17
N VAL A 678 -47.19 -9.52 -10.40
CA VAL A 678 -47.92 -8.62 -11.29
C VAL A 678 -48.91 -9.43 -12.12
N THR A 679 -50.08 -8.86 -12.34
CA THR A 679 -51.18 -9.52 -13.05
C THR A 679 -51.78 -8.56 -14.05
N ASP A 680 -52.28 -9.10 -15.16
CA ASP A 680 -53.10 -8.35 -16.11
C ASP A 680 -54.21 -9.25 -16.66
N GLU A 681 -55.34 -8.67 -17.05
CA GLU A 681 -56.48 -9.41 -17.58
C GLU A 681 -57.00 -8.79 -18.86
N ASP A 682 -57.50 -9.62 -19.77
CA ASP A 682 -58.14 -9.16 -21.00
C ASP A 682 -59.38 -10.00 -21.33
N GLU A 683 -60.39 -9.32 -21.85
CA GLU A 683 -61.71 -9.86 -22.15
C GLU A 683 -61.97 -9.84 -23.66
N PHE A 684 -62.58 -10.91 -24.16
CA PHE A 684 -62.99 -11.00 -25.56
C PHE A 684 -64.41 -11.54 -25.67
N ASP A 685 -65.26 -10.76 -26.33
CA ASP A 685 -66.65 -11.12 -26.63
C ASP A 685 -66.78 -11.52 -28.09
N GLN A 686 -67.19 -12.78 -28.33
CA GLN A 686 -67.49 -13.28 -29.66
C GLN A 686 -69.01 -13.36 -29.87
N PRO A 687 -69.62 -12.43 -30.63
CA PRO A 687 -71.02 -12.55 -31.02
C PRO A 687 -71.27 -13.82 -31.84
N LEU A 688 -72.41 -14.46 -31.59
CA LEU A 688 -72.89 -15.64 -32.32
C LEU A 688 -74.21 -15.29 -33.02
N GLY A 689 -74.26 -15.56 -34.33
CA GLY A 689 -75.50 -15.43 -35.10
C GLY A 689 -76.46 -16.60 -34.85
N GLY A 690 -77.76 -16.29 -34.79
CA GLY A 690 -78.87 -17.25 -34.75
C GLY A 690 -79.96 -16.88 -35.75
N THR A 691 -80.50 -17.86 -36.48
CA THR A 691 -81.60 -17.68 -37.43
C THR A 691 -82.78 -18.54 -36.96
N PRO A 692 -83.77 -17.96 -36.25
CA PRO A 692 -84.92 -18.72 -35.81
C PRO A 692 -85.87 -18.99 -36.98
N SER A 693 -86.43 -20.19 -37.07
CA SER A 693 -87.41 -20.57 -38.10
C SER A 693 -88.20 -21.80 -37.67
N VAL A 694 -89.49 -21.81 -37.95
CA VAL A 694 -90.39 -22.96 -37.72
C VAL A 694 -91.13 -23.25 -39.03
N SER A 695 -91.43 -24.53 -39.30
CA SER A 695 -92.25 -24.93 -40.44
C SER A 695 -93.37 -25.88 -40.03
N LEU A 696 -94.52 -25.81 -40.71
CA LEU A 696 -95.67 -26.67 -40.48
C LEU A 696 -96.02 -27.48 -41.74
N VAL A 697 -96.28 -28.77 -41.57
CA VAL A 697 -96.91 -29.61 -42.61
C VAL A 697 -98.22 -30.15 -42.08
N LYS A 698 -99.31 -29.96 -42.83
CA LYS A 698 -100.68 -30.39 -42.51
C LYS A 698 -101.20 -31.38 -43.54
N THR A 699 -101.79 -32.47 -43.05
CA THR A 699 -102.45 -33.49 -43.89
C THR A 699 -103.78 -33.91 -43.28
N GLY A 700 -104.73 -34.37 -44.11
CA GLY A 700 -106.04 -34.84 -43.67
C GLY A 700 -106.44 -36.13 -44.39
N VAL A 701 -107.14 -37.03 -43.69
CA VAL A 701 -107.65 -38.28 -44.26
C VAL A 701 -109.12 -38.45 -43.90
N LEU A 702 -110.00 -38.56 -44.90
CA LEU A 702 -111.42 -38.86 -44.70
C LEU A 702 -111.63 -40.34 -44.37
N SER A 703 -112.32 -40.62 -43.25
CA SER A 703 -112.75 -41.96 -42.86
C SER A 703 -114.20 -41.93 -42.35
N GLY A 704 -115.11 -42.58 -43.07
CA GLY A 704 -116.54 -42.49 -42.81
C GLY A 704 -117.02 -41.03 -42.93
N ASN A 705 -117.46 -40.45 -41.82
CA ASN A 705 -117.94 -39.08 -41.74
C ASN A 705 -116.96 -38.16 -40.99
N THR A 706 -115.68 -38.52 -40.86
CA THR A 706 -114.69 -37.75 -40.09
C THR A 706 -113.38 -37.61 -40.84
N ILE A 707 -112.82 -36.40 -40.87
CA ILE A 707 -111.46 -36.11 -41.37
C ILE A 707 -110.51 -36.14 -40.18
N ALA A 708 -109.50 -37.01 -40.22
CA ALA A 708 -108.40 -37.00 -39.27
C ALA A 708 -107.24 -36.16 -39.81
N TYR A 709 -106.90 -35.07 -39.13
CA TYR A 709 -105.77 -34.19 -39.44
C TYR A 709 -104.50 -34.62 -38.70
N THR A 710 -103.37 -34.53 -39.39
CA THR A 710 -102.02 -34.68 -38.82
C THR A 710 -101.18 -33.45 -39.15
N PHE A 711 -100.51 -32.92 -38.14
CA PHE A 711 -99.62 -31.76 -38.21
C PHE A 711 -98.20 -32.17 -37.85
N VAL A 712 -97.19 -31.67 -38.57
CA VAL A 712 -95.78 -31.83 -38.22
C VAL A 712 -95.13 -30.46 -38.15
N ALA A 713 -94.82 -30.01 -36.92
CA ALA A 713 -94.09 -28.78 -36.67
C ALA A 713 -92.60 -29.07 -36.54
N THR A 714 -91.74 -28.36 -37.26
CA THR A 714 -90.27 -28.56 -37.25
C THR A 714 -89.56 -27.25 -36.97
N ASN A 715 -88.57 -27.23 -36.06
CA ASN A 715 -87.65 -26.10 -35.93
C ASN A 715 -86.61 -26.18 -37.05
N SER A 716 -86.77 -25.33 -38.07
CA SER A 716 -85.87 -25.23 -39.22
C SER A 716 -84.78 -24.17 -39.04
N GLY A 717 -84.71 -23.53 -37.87
CA GLY A 717 -83.70 -22.54 -37.50
C GLY A 717 -82.46 -23.13 -36.84
N THR A 718 -81.58 -22.24 -36.34
CA THR A 718 -80.30 -22.60 -35.68
C THR A 718 -80.28 -22.35 -34.17
N VAL A 719 -81.41 -21.87 -33.60
CA VAL A 719 -81.61 -21.65 -32.17
C VAL A 719 -82.76 -22.50 -31.65
N THR A 720 -82.75 -22.83 -30.37
CA THR A 720 -83.82 -23.60 -29.73
C THR A 720 -85.11 -22.79 -29.67
N LEU A 721 -86.21 -23.32 -30.22
CA LEU A 721 -87.53 -22.70 -30.10
C LEU A 721 -88.25 -23.25 -28.87
N THR A 722 -88.89 -22.36 -28.11
CA THR A 722 -89.75 -22.69 -26.96
C THR A 722 -91.18 -22.23 -27.23
N SER A 723 -92.13 -22.65 -26.39
CA SER A 723 -93.56 -22.33 -26.57
C SER A 723 -94.07 -22.65 -27.96
N VAL A 724 -93.58 -23.75 -28.56
CA VAL A 724 -94.05 -24.19 -29.88
C VAL A 724 -95.49 -24.66 -29.76
N SER A 725 -96.40 -24.09 -30.55
CA SER A 725 -97.82 -24.45 -30.54
C SER A 725 -98.44 -24.34 -31.93
N ILE A 726 -99.41 -25.19 -32.19
CA ILE A 726 -100.22 -25.29 -33.41
C ILE A 726 -101.64 -24.88 -33.04
N GLU A 727 -102.18 -23.91 -33.77
CA GLU A 727 -103.55 -23.44 -33.67
C GLU A 727 -104.27 -23.71 -34.99
N ASP A 728 -105.49 -24.23 -34.89
CA ASP A 728 -106.36 -24.54 -36.01
C ASP A 728 -107.77 -24.06 -35.66
N ALA A 729 -108.29 -23.12 -36.45
CA ALA A 729 -109.53 -22.40 -36.17
C ALA A 729 -110.76 -22.98 -36.88
N LEU A 730 -110.68 -24.21 -37.40
CA LEU A 730 -111.85 -24.86 -38.00
C LEU A 730 -112.93 -25.14 -36.95
N ASP A 731 -114.10 -24.52 -37.10
CA ASP A 731 -115.25 -24.73 -36.22
C ASP A 731 -115.65 -26.21 -36.18
N GLY A 732 -115.78 -26.78 -34.98
CA GLY A 732 -116.13 -28.20 -34.80
C GLY A 732 -114.93 -29.17 -34.90
N LEU A 733 -113.71 -28.68 -35.07
CA LEU A 733 -112.49 -29.46 -34.93
C LEU A 733 -112.24 -29.82 -33.45
N SER A 734 -111.75 -31.04 -33.19
CA SER A 734 -111.28 -31.42 -31.85
C SER A 734 -110.01 -30.66 -31.45
N ASP A 735 -109.70 -30.62 -30.15
CA ASP A 735 -108.42 -30.10 -29.66
C ASP A 735 -107.23 -30.76 -30.38
N VAL A 736 -106.19 -29.96 -30.65
CA VAL A 736 -104.92 -30.44 -31.22
C VAL A 736 -104.17 -31.24 -30.15
N SER A 737 -103.96 -32.53 -30.40
CA SER A 737 -103.26 -33.44 -29.50
C SER A 737 -101.82 -33.69 -29.96
N TYR A 738 -100.83 -33.33 -29.15
CA TYR A 738 -99.41 -33.52 -29.48
C TYR A 738 -98.92 -34.94 -29.15
N GLY A 739 -98.04 -35.46 -30.01
CA GLY A 739 -97.19 -36.59 -29.71
C GLY A 739 -96.06 -36.25 -28.74
N ALA A 740 -95.08 -37.16 -28.63
CA ALA A 740 -93.93 -36.95 -27.76
C ALA A 740 -93.05 -35.79 -28.27
N TRP A 741 -92.73 -34.85 -27.38
CA TRP A 741 -91.81 -33.75 -27.66
C TRP A 741 -90.36 -34.20 -27.51
N PRO A 742 -89.46 -33.96 -28.50
CA PRO A 742 -88.07 -34.42 -28.43
C PRO A 742 -87.22 -33.74 -27.33
N ALA A 743 -87.47 -32.47 -27.01
CA ALA A 743 -86.69 -31.67 -26.06
C ALA A 743 -87.51 -31.15 -24.87
N GLY A 744 -88.66 -31.76 -24.58
CA GLY A 744 -89.61 -31.30 -23.57
C GLY A 744 -90.80 -30.55 -24.18
N ALA A 745 -91.92 -30.50 -23.44
CA ALA A 745 -93.17 -29.96 -23.96
C ALA A 745 -93.01 -28.51 -24.46
N GLY A 746 -93.40 -28.27 -25.72
CA GLY A 746 -93.30 -26.95 -26.36
C GLY A 746 -91.88 -26.55 -26.79
N VAL A 747 -90.89 -27.46 -26.73
CA VAL A 747 -89.48 -27.14 -27.05
C VAL A 747 -89.02 -27.96 -28.25
N LEU A 748 -88.45 -27.29 -29.24
CA LEU A 748 -87.78 -27.90 -30.38
C LEU A 748 -86.37 -27.31 -30.52
N ALA A 749 -85.35 -28.13 -30.33
CA ALA A 749 -83.99 -27.78 -30.75
C ALA A 749 -83.90 -27.75 -32.29
N PRO A 750 -82.87 -27.11 -32.88
CA PRO A 750 -82.65 -27.09 -34.32
C PRO A 750 -82.78 -28.49 -34.97
N GLY A 751 -83.58 -28.59 -36.02
CA GLY A 751 -83.83 -29.83 -36.77
C GLY A 751 -84.82 -30.81 -36.12
N GLN A 752 -85.31 -30.55 -34.91
CA GLN A 752 -86.32 -31.40 -34.26
C GLN A 752 -87.73 -31.08 -34.74
N SER A 753 -88.61 -32.09 -34.68
CA SER A 753 -90.02 -31.95 -35.01
C SER A 753 -90.95 -32.61 -33.98
N VAL A 754 -92.19 -32.13 -33.92
CA VAL A 754 -93.29 -32.73 -33.17
C VAL A 754 -94.47 -32.99 -34.10
N THR A 755 -95.12 -34.14 -33.93
CA THR A 755 -96.35 -34.49 -34.65
C THR A 755 -97.56 -34.25 -33.75
N ALA A 756 -98.64 -33.68 -34.26
CA ALA A 756 -99.91 -33.52 -33.56
C ALA A 756 -101.10 -33.98 -34.43
N THR A 757 -102.25 -34.28 -33.83
CA THR A 757 -103.46 -34.71 -34.54
C THR A 757 -104.72 -34.01 -34.04
N ALA A 758 -105.71 -33.86 -34.91
CA ALA A 758 -107.07 -33.40 -34.59
C ALA A 758 -108.10 -34.07 -35.52
N SER A 759 -109.38 -34.05 -35.19
CA SER A 759 -110.44 -34.68 -36.01
C SER A 759 -111.64 -33.77 -36.20
N TYR A 760 -112.21 -33.77 -37.41
CA TYR A 760 -113.40 -32.98 -37.79
C TYR A 760 -114.48 -33.89 -38.35
N THR A 761 -115.71 -33.85 -37.81
CA THR A 761 -116.85 -34.63 -38.32
C THR A 761 -117.65 -33.81 -39.33
N LEU A 762 -117.89 -34.36 -40.52
CA LEU A 762 -118.65 -33.68 -41.57
C LEU A 762 -120.10 -33.41 -41.15
N THR A 763 -120.59 -32.23 -41.50
CA THR A 763 -121.97 -31.80 -41.32
C THR A 763 -122.74 -31.86 -42.64
N GLN A 764 -124.07 -31.76 -42.58
CA GLN A 764 -124.89 -31.66 -43.79
C GLN A 764 -124.53 -30.40 -44.61
N ALA A 765 -124.12 -29.32 -43.94
CA ALA A 765 -123.66 -28.10 -44.62
C ALA A 765 -122.37 -28.33 -45.41
N ASP A 766 -121.44 -29.17 -44.91
CA ASP A 766 -120.22 -29.54 -45.65
C ASP A 766 -120.58 -30.33 -46.91
N LEU A 767 -121.52 -31.28 -46.81
CA LEU A 767 -122.00 -32.06 -47.95
C LEU A 767 -122.73 -31.20 -48.98
N ASP A 768 -123.57 -30.26 -48.54
CA ASP A 768 -124.25 -29.31 -49.42
C ASP A 768 -123.27 -28.28 -50.04
N ALA A 769 -122.14 -27.97 -49.37
CA ALA A 769 -121.09 -27.07 -49.87
C ALA A 769 -120.07 -27.74 -50.81
N GLY A 770 -119.92 -29.07 -50.73
CA GLY A 770 -119.07 -29.85 -51.63
C GLY A 770 -117.55 -29.74 -51.38
N LEU A 771 -117.09 -29.03 -50.33
CA LEU A 771 -115.67 -28.84 -50.01
C LEU A 771 -115.47 -28.56 -48.51
N VAL A 772 -114.48 -29.21 -47.89
CA VAL A 772 -113.93 -28.82 -46.59
C VAL A 772 -112.53 -28.24 -46.79
N SER A 773 -112.29 -27.01 -46.33
CA SER A 773 -110.98 -26.34 -46.35
C SER A 773 -110.55 -26.01 -44.92
N ASN A 774 -109.32 -26.36 -44.54
CA ASN A 774 -108.82 -26.23 -43.17
C ASN A 774 -107.36 -25.72 -43.10
N THR A 775 -107.12 -24.62 -42.40
CA THR A 775 -105.80 -23.99 -42.23
C THR A 775 -105.32 -24.04 -40.77
N ALA A 776 -104.10 -24.50 -40.53
CA ALA A 776 -103.46 -24.43 -39.21
C ALA A 776 -102.20 -23.55 -39.25
N THR A 777 -101.85 -22.97 -38.11
CA THR A 777 -100.66 -22.13 -37.92
C THR A 777 -99.83 -22.68 -36.77
N VAL A 778 -98.52 -22.85 -36.98
CA VAL A 778 -97.56 -23.11 -35.90
C VAL A 778 -96.87 -21.81 -35.51
N THR A 779 -96.58 -21.63 -34.23
CA THR A 779 -95.71 -20.57 -33.71
C THR A 779 -94.60 -21.16 -32.84
N GLY A 780 -93.49 -20.44 -32.67
CA GLY A 780 -92.40 -20.79 -31.77
C GLY A 780 -91.58 -19.57 -31.36
N THR A 781 -91.15 -19.52 -30.11
CA THR A 781 -90.42 -18.37 -29.53
C THR A 781 -88.92 -18.68 -29.46
N PRO A 782 -88.06 -17.94 -30.19
CA PRO A 782 -86.62 -18.08 -30.05
C PRO A 782 -86.09 -17.42 -28.77
N PRO A 783 -84.85 -17.72 -28.34
CA PRO A 783 -84.27 -17.12 -27.13
C PRO A 783 -84.07 -15.61 -27.27
N HIS A 784 -83.77 -15.17 -28.50
CA HIS A 784 -83.62 -13.77 -28.89
C HIS A 784 -84.39 -13.51 -30.19
N GLY A 785 -85.05 -12.35 -30.28
CA GLY A 785 -85.82 -11.94 -31.45
C GLY A 785 -87.32 -12.23 -31.37
N PRO A 786 -88.09 -11.93 -32.43
CA PRO A 786 -89.54 -12.11 -32.44
C PRO A 786 -89.94 -13.59 -32.55
N VAL A 787 -91.17 -13.90 -32.13
CA VAL A 787 -91.81 -15.19 -32.36
C VAL A 787 -91.86 -15.49 -33.86
N VAL A 788 -91.52 -16.72 -34.24
CA VAL A 788 -91.60 -17.21 -35.61
C VAL A 788 -92.89 -18.01 -35.80
N SER A 789 -93.45 -18.00 -37.01
CA SER A 789 -94.69 -18.70 -37.33
C SER A 789 -94.70 -19.22 -38.76
N ASP A 790 -95.43 -20.31 -38.99
CA ASP A 790 -95.72 -20.85 -40.33
C ASP A 790 -97.14 -21.40 -40.39
N LYS A 791 -97.74 -21.51 -41.58
CA LYS A 791 -99.13 -22.00 -41.75
C LYS A 791 -99.25 -22.94 -42.92
N ASP A 792 -100.16 -23.91 -42.80
CA ASP A 792 -100.45 -24.86 -43.88
C ASP A 792 -101.95 -25.17 -44.00
N THR A 793 -102.44 -25.39 -45.22
CA THR A 793 -103.86 -25.54 -45.56
C THR A 793 -104.14 -26.88 -46.24
N PHE A 794 -105.20 -27.55 -45.80
CA PHE A 794 -105.68 -28.80 -46.39
C PHE A 794 -107.10 -28.64 -46.95
N GLU A 795 -107.35 -29.14 -48.15
CA GLU A 795 -108.65 -29.08 -48.83
C GLU A 795 -109.15 -30.49 -49.24
N LEU A 796 -110.43 -30.77 -49.03
CA LEU A 796 -111.08 -32.04 -49.36
C LEU A 796 -112.45 -31.82 -50.05
N PRO A 797 -112.59 -32.13 -51.35
CA PRO A 797 -113.88 -32.09 -52.03
C PRO A 797 -114.82 -33.25 -51.61
N LEU A 798 -116.14 -33.00 -51.59
CA LEU A 798 -117.22 -33.93 -51.24
C LEU A 798 -118.18 -34.13 -52.44
N VAL A 799 -118.89 -35.28 -52.51
CA VAL A 799 -119.73 -35.66 -53.66
C VAL A 799 -121.22 -35.61 -53.30
N ASP A 800 -122.02 -34.91 -54.11
CA ASP A 800 -123.49 -34.79 -54.01
C ASP A 800 -124.25 -35.88 -54.81
N GLY A 801 -125.49 -36.18 -54.40
CA GLY A 801 -126.31 -37.28 -54.94
C GLY A 801 -127.82 -37.10 -54.70
N PRO A 802 -128.50 -36.19 -55.43
CA PRO A 802 -129.92 -35.89 -55.25
C PRO A 802 -130.88 -36.92 -55.91
N ALA A 803 -132.01 -37.25 -55.26
CA ALA A 803 -133.04 -38.15 -55.80
C ALA A 803 -134.44 -37.90 -55.18
N ILE A 804 -135.52 -38.07 -55.96
CA ILE A 804 -136.92 -37.86 -55.53
C ILE A 804 -137.83 -38.99 -56.03
N SER A 805 -138.90 -39.32 -55.30
CA SER A 805 -139.89 -40.31 -55.69
C SER A 805 -141.34 -39.82 -55.50
N LEU A 806 -142.28 -40.25 -56.35
CA LEU A 806 -143.73 -40.00 -56.28
C LEU A 806 -144.53 -41.31 -56.30
N VAL A 807 -145.49 -41.46 -55.40
CA VAL A 807 -146.47 -42.57 -55.38
C VAL A 807 -147.89 -42.04 -55.44
N LYS A 808 -148.74 -42.60 -56.29
CA LYS A 808 -150.11 -42.16 -56.59
C LYS A 808 -151.13 -43.28 -56.40
N THR A 809 -152.28 -42.98 -55.77
CA THR A 809 -153.40 -43.92 -55.55
C THR A 809 -154.75 -43.27 -55.80
N GLY A 810 -155.82 -44.03 -56.05
CA GLY A 810 -157.19 -43.52 -56.26
C GLY A 810 -158.28 -44.39 -55.61
N VAL A 811 -159.40 -43.80 -55.19
CA VAL A 811 -160.54 -44.49 -54.56
C VAL A 811 -161.88 -43.93 -55.08
N VAL A 812 -162.80 -44.81 -55.52
CA VAL A 812 -164.12 -44.45 -56.08
C VAL A 812 -165.19 -44.40 -54.98
N HIS A 813 -165.94 -43.30 -54.91
CA HIS A 813 -167.09 -43.07 -54.03
C HIS A 813 -168.28 -42.50 -54.82
N GLY A 814 -169.28 -43.34 -55.09
CA GLY A 814 -170.43 -42.95 -55.92
C GLY A 814 -169.96 -42.53 -57.32
N ASP A 815 -170.26 -41.28 -57.69
CA ASP A 815 -169.85 -40.68 -58.97
C ASP A 815 -168.58 -39.81 -58.82
N THR A 816 -167.69 -40.07 -57.85
CA THR A 816 -166.43 -39.30 -57.67
C THR A 816 -165.25 -40.21 -57.30
N ILE A 817 -164.05 -39.95 -57.84
CA ILE A 817 -162.79 -40.62 -57.49
C ILE A 817 -161.89 -39.63 -56.76
N THR A 818 -161.33 -40.01 -55.61
CA THR A 818 -160.29 -39.22 -54.91
C THR A 818 -158.92 -39.85 -55.14
N PHE A 819 -157.96 -39.06 -55.62
CA PHE A 819 -156.55 -39.44 -55.78
C PHE A 819 -155.69 -38.87 -54.64
N THR A 820 -154.70 -39.65 -54.21
CA THR A 820 -153.67 -39.27 -53.21
C THR A 820 -152.28 -39.47 -53.79
N PHE A 821 -151.36 -38.54 -53.52
CA PHE A 821 -149.97 -38.48 -53.95
C PHE A 821 -149.05 -38.44 -52.74
N VAL A 822 -147.94 -39.19 -52.72
CA VAL A 822 -146.89 -39.12 -51.70
C VAL A 822 -145.55 -38.90 -52.39
N VAL A 823 -144.83 -37.84 -52.03
CA VAL A 823 -143.51 -37.49 -52.59
C VAL A 823 -142.44 -37.65 -51.52
N THR A 824 -141.27 -38.23 -51.83
CA THR A 824 -140.15 -38.45 -50.88
C THR A 824 -138.79 -38.04 -51.48
N ASN A 825 -137.93 -37.31 -50.73
CA ASN A 825 -136.51 -37.12 -51.09
C ASN A 825 -135.70 -38.36 -50.69
N THR A 826 -135.08 -39.04 -51.65
CA THR A 826 -134.27 -40.24 -51.45
C THR A 826 -132.76 -40.00 -51.67
N GLY A 827 -132.33 -38.77 -51.94
CA GLY A 827 -130.93 -38.39 -52.12
C GLY A 827 -130.20 -38.01 -50.81
N ASN A 828 -128.91 -37.63 -50.91
CA ASN A 828 -128.05 -37.24 -49.77
C ASN A 828 -127.90 -35.71 -49.57
N VAL A 829 -128.62 -34.92 -50.37
CA VAL A 829 -128.68 -33.46 -50.29
C VAL A 829 -130.12 -32.98 -50.15
N SER A 830 -130.30 -31.79 -49.58
CA SER A 830 -131.63 -31.18 -49.40
C SER A 830 -132.25 -30.78 -50.73
N LEU A 831 -133.52 -31.14 -50.96
CA LEU A 831 -134.26 -30.77 -52.17
C LEU A 831 -135.25 -29.63 -51.89
N THR A 832 -135.40 -28.73 -52.86
CA THR A 832 -136.30 -27.57 -52.80
C THR A 832 -137.25 -27.53 -54.00
N SER A 833 -138.22 -26.62 -54.02
CA SER A 833 -139.21 -26.44 -55.12
C SER A 833 -139.99 -27.70 -55.53
N VAL A 834 -140.32 -28.57 -54.57
CA VAL A 834 -141.02 -29.83 -54.82
C VAL A 834 -142.47 -29.57 -55.30
N SER A 835 -142.84 -30.05 -56.50
CA SER A 835 -144.14 -29.76 -57.14
C SER A 835 -144.70 -30.95 -57.93
N ILE A 836 -146.03 -31.18 -57.89
CA ILE A 836 -146.76 -32.29 -58.50
C ILE A 836 -147.67 -31.73 -59.59
N ALA A 837 -147.62 -32.34 -60.78
CA ALA A 837 -148.50 -32.05 -61.90
C ALA A 837 -149.28 -33.31 -62.30
N ASP A 838 -150.55 -33.16 -62.66
CA ASP A 838 -151.45 -34.24 -63.07
C ASP A 838 -152.30 -33.80 -64.26
N GLU A 839 -152.45 -34.67 -65.26
CA GLU A 839 -153.03 -34.31 -66.58
C GLU A 839 -154.50 -34.75 -66.74
N LEU A 840 -155.15 -35.36 -65.74
CA LEU A 840 -156.53 -35.83 -65.87
C LEU A 840 -157.50 -34.64 -66.01
N ARG A 841 -158.04 -34.43 -67.21
CA ARG A 841 -159.03 -33.37 -67.49
C ARG A 841 -160.28 -33.55 -66.64
N GLY A 842 -160.63 -32.53 -65.86
CA GLY A 842 -161.75 -32.55 -64.92
C GLY A 842 -161.36 -32.89 -63.48
N LEU A 843 -160.08 -33.13 -63.20
CA LEU A 843 -159.54 -33.28 -61.85
C LEU A 843 -159.54 -31.92 -61.12
N SER A 844 -159.88 -31.91 -59.83
CA SER A 844 -159.74 -30.73 -58.99
C SER A 844 -158.26 -30.35 -58.80
N ALA A 845 -158.01 -29.14 -58.29
CA ALA A 845 -156.65 -28.74 -57.91
C ALA A 845 -156.04 -29.73 -56.89
N ILE A 846 -154.75 -30.06 -57.07
CA ILE A 846 -153.98 -30.85 -56.12
C ILE A 846 -153.77 -30.02 -54.86
N THR A 847 -154.16 -30.58 -53.71
CA THR A 847 -154.02 -29.94 -52.40
C THR A 847 -152.98 -30.68 -51.59
N TYR A 848 -151.86 -30.04 -51.27
CA TYR A 848 -150.82 -30.61 -50.39
C TYR A 848 -151.28 -30.62 -48.94
N GLY A 849 -150.88 -31.67 -48.21
CA GLY A 849 -150.90 -31.71 -46.76
C GLY A 849 -149.74 -30.89 -46.17
N ALA A 850 -149.48 -31.09 -44.88
CA ALA A 850 -148.38 -30.42 -44.19
C ALA A 850 -147.02 -30.88 -44.73
N TRP A 851 -146.13 -29.92 -45.01
CA TRP A 851 -144.74 -30.18 -45.39
C TRP A 851 -143.90 -30.51 -44.14
N PRO A 852 -142.97 -31.49 -44.20
CA PRO A 852 -142.08 -31.82 -43.08
C PRO A 852 -140.97 -30.78 -42.85
N ASN A 853 -140.59 -30.04 -43.90
CA ASN A 853 -139.66 -28.91 -43.87
C ASN A 853 -140.39 -27.62 -44.29
N ALA A 854 -139.66 -26.60 -44.72
CA ALA A 854 -140.29 -25.41 -45.32
C ALA A 854 -141.15 -25.82 -46.53
N GLN A 855 -142.19 -25.04 -46.83
CA GLN A 855 -143.11 -25.37 -47.92
C GLN A 855 -142.35 -25.50 -49.24
N GLY A 856 -142.45 -26.67 -49.88
CA GLY A 856 -141.71 -26.99 -51.11
C GLY A 856 -140.33 -27.62 -50.89
N GLU A 857 -139.91 -27.87 -49.64
CA GLU A 857 -138.62 -28.50 -49.32
C GLU A 857 -138.78 -29.89 -48.72
N LEU A 858 -137.82 -30.77 -49.05
CA LEU A 858 -137.66 -32.08 -48.46
C LEU A 858 -136.18 -32.30 -48.15
N ALA A 859 -135.83 -32.42 -46.86
CA ALA A 859 -134.53 -32.94 -46.45
C ALA A 859 -134.37 -34.42 -46.88
N PRO A 860 -133.14 -34.96 -46.99
CA PRO A 860 -132.90 -36.38 -47.23
C PRO A 860 -133.80 -37.29 -46.37
N GLY A 861 -134.57 -38.16 -47.00
CA GLY A 861 -135.48 -39.12 -46.35
C GLY A 861 -136.89 -38.59 -45.99
N ALA A 862 -137.20 -37.31 -46.18
CA ALA A 862 -138.50 -36.72 -45.82
C ALA A 862 -139.57 -36.86 -46.93
N SER A 863 -140.86 -36.90 -46.57
CA SER A 863 -141.99 -37.05 -47.50
C SER A 863 -143.17 -36.07 -47.27
N VAL A 864 -143.90 -35.71 -48.33
CA VAL A 864 -145.16 -34.93 -48.28
C VAL A 864 -146.30 -35.63 -49.01
N THR A 865 -147.55 -35.50 -48.53
CA THR A 865 -148.74 -36.11 -49.15
C THR A 865 -149.67 -35.03 -49.75
N ALA A 866 -150.34 -35.28 -50.88
CA ALA A 866 -151.31 -34.38 -51.52
C ALA A 866 -152.55 -35.13 -52.06
N THR A 867 -153.71 -34.47 -52.25
CA THR A 867 -154.95 -35.09 -52.76
C THR A 867 -155.69 -34.26 -53.82
N ALA A 868 -156.47 -34.92 -54.68
CA ALA A 868 -157.35 -34.30 -55.69
C ALA A 868 -158.57 -35.19 -56.03
N THR A 869 -159.71 -34.64 -56.44
CA THR A 869 -160.95 -35.40 -56.74
C THR A 869 -161.41 -35.23 -58.19
N TYR A 870 -161.99 -36.27 -58.79
CA TYR A 870 -162.50 -36.32 -60.17
C TYR A 870 -163.94 -36.85 -60.20
N ALA A 871 -164.88 -36.14 -60.83
CA ALA A 871 -166.26 -36.62 -60.98
C ALA A 871 -166.39 -37.60 -62.16
N VAL A 872 -166.92 -38.79 -61.92
CA VAL A 872 -167.10 -39.84 -62.92
C VAL A 872 -168.22 -39.45 -63.89
N THR A 873 -167.89 -39.31 -65.17
CA THR A 873 -168.83 -38.91 -66.22
C THR A 873 -169.59 -40.10 -66.82
N ASP A 874 -170.68 -39.85 -67.54
CA ASP A 874 -171.40 -40.93 -68.24
C ASP A 874 -170.54 -41.60 -69.34
N ALA A 875 -169.56 -40.87 -69.90
CA ALA A 875 -168.55 -41.43 -70.80
C ALA A 875 -167.62 -42.40 -70.06
N ASP A 876 -167.21 -42.07 -68.83
CA ASP A 876 -166.40 -42.95 -67.98
C ASP A 876 -167.19 -44.21 -67.59
N LYS A 877 -168.48 -44.08 -67.24
CA LYS A 877 -169.37 -45.21 -66.96
C LYS A 877 -169.53 -46.14 -68.18
N SER A 878 -169.55 -45.57 -69.39
CA SER A 878 -169.61 -46.33 -70.65
C SER A 878 -168.29 -47.01 -70.99
N ALA A 879 -167.15 -46.38 -70.69
CA ALA A 879 -165.80 -46.95 -70.86
C ALA A 879 -165.46 -48.01 -69.80
N GLY A 880 -166.16 -48.00 -68.67
CA GLY A 880 -166.00 -48.94 -67.57
C GLY A 880 -164.76 -48.71 -66.70
N PHE A 881 -163.97 -47.63 -66.92
CA PHE A 881 -162.83 -47.27 -66.07
C PHE A 881 -162.38 -45.79 -66.25
N VAL A 882 -161.60 -45.28 -65.30
CA VAL A 882 -160.86 -43.99 -65.34
C VAL A 882 -159.36 -44.25 -65.14
N SER A 883 -158.47 -43.62 -65.90
CA SER A 883 -157.00 -43.72 -65.72
C SER A 883 -156.40 -42.34 -65.48
N ASN A 884 -155.42 -42.23 -64.57
CA ASN A 884 -154.81 -40.98 -64.16
C ASN A 884 -153.27 -41.09 -64.02
N LYS A 885 -152.51 -40.11 -64.54
CA LYS A 885 -151.04 -40.01 -64.47
C LYS A 885 -150.61 -38.70 -63.81
N ALA A 886 -149.61 -38.76 -62.94
CA ALA A 886 -148.96 -37.56 -62.38
C ALA A 886 -147.44 -37.66 -62.35
N SER A 887 -146.80 -36.50 -62.23
CA SER A 887 -145.35 -36.33 -62.10
C SER A 887 -145.02 -35.38 -60.97
N VAL A 888 -143.90 -35.61 -60.28
CA VAL A 888 -143.29 -34.66 -59.33
C VAL A 888 -141.98 -34.13 -59.89
N THR A 889 -141.62 -32.89 -59.56
CA THR A 889 -140.28 -32.34 -59.76
C THR A 889 -139.74 -31.70 -58.48
N ALA A 890 -138.40 -31.59 -58.35
CA ALA A 890 -137.69 -30.90 -57.25
C ALA A 890 -136.25 -30.50 -57.63
N THR A 891 -135.70 -29.47 -57.00
CA THR A 891 -134.38 -28.88 -57.30
C THR A 891 -133.35 -29.18 -56.20
N PRO A 892 -132.19 -29.81 -56.50
CA PRO A 892 -131.09 -29.97 -55.55
C PRO A 892 -130.24 -28.70 -55.36
N PRO A 893 -129.33 -28.61 -54.35
CA PRO A 893 -128.51 -27.42 -54.11
C PRO A 893 -127.55 -27.14 -55.27
N THR A 894 -127.09 -28.21 -55.90
CA THR A 894 -126.22 -28.24 -57.08
C THR A 894 -126.76 -29.26 -58.08
N GLY A 895 -126.79 -28.90 -59.37
CA GLY A 895 -127.26 -29.77 -60.45
C GLY A 895 -128.68 -29.43 -60.98
N PRO A 896 -129.14 -30.16 -62.02
CA PRO A 896 -130.45 -29.91 -62.64
C PRO A 896 -131.61 -30.39 -61.77
N GLU A 897 -132.81 -29.88 -62.05
CA GLU A 897 -134.06 -30.35 -61.43
C GLU A 897 -134.29 -31.85 -61.71
N ILE A 898 -134.74 -32.57 -60.69
CA ILE A 898 -135.02 -34.01 -60.73
C ILE A 898 -136.54 -34.26 -60.73
N THR A 899 -136.98 -35.36 -61.33
CA THR A 899 -138.42 -35.68 -61.51
C THR A 899 -138.72 -37.16 -61.31
N ASP A 900 -139.93 -37.48 -60.87
CA ASP A 900 -140.48 -38.86 -60.85
C ASP A 900 -141.95 -38.86 -61.30
N ARG A 901 -142.49 -40.00 -61.74
CA ARG A 901 -143.87 -40.12 -62.28
C ARG A 901 -144.57 -41.40 -61.81
N ASP A 902 -145.89 -41.33 -61.64
CA ASP A 902 -146.71 -42.50 -61.32
C ASP A 902 -148.13 -42.44 -61.94
N ASP A 903 -148.73 -43.59 -62.23
CA ASP A 903 -150.06 -43.72 -62.85
C ASP A 903 -150.96 -44.82 -62.26
N VAL A 904 -152.28 -44.59 -62.27
CA VAL A 904 -153.28 -45.49 -61.68
C VAL A 904 -154.55 -45.60 -62.54
N ARG A 905 -155.23 -46.77 -62.53
CA ARG A 905 -156.47 -47.03 -63.29
C ARG A 905 -157.56 -47.65 -62.41
N MET A 906 -158.80 -47.18 -62.53
CA MET A 906 -159.94 -47.47 -61.65
C MET A 906 -161.17 -47.94 -62.43
N THR A 907 -161.82 -49.06 -62.09
CA THR A 907 -162.91 -49.70 -62.89
C THR A 907 -164.33 -49.42 -62.32
N LEU A 908 -165.37 -49.31 -63.18
CA LEU A 908 -166.79 -48.97 -62.87
C LEU A 908 -167.77 -50.11 -63.35
N LYS A 909 -168.84 -50.49 -62.62
CA LYS A 909 -169.74 -51.68 -62.91
C LYS A 909 -171.10 -51.34 -63.62
N SER A 910 -171.66 -52.24 -64.48
CA SER A 910 -172.91 -52.09 -65.30
C SER A 910 -174.02 -53.19 -65.11
N VAL A 911 -175.27 -52.97 -65.61
CA VAL A 911 -176.43 -53.93 -65.60
C VAL A 911 -176.94 -54.18 -67.05
N GLY A 912 -177.22 -55.43 -67.48
CA GLY A 912 -177.37 -55.80 -68.91
C GLY A 912 -178.73 -56.32 -69.42
N ALA A 913 -178.85 -56.39 -70.76
CA ALA A 913 -179.64 -57.37 -71.54
C ALA A 913 -178.96 -57.67 -72.91
N LEU A 914 -178.93 -58.98 -73.24
CA LEU A 914 -178.45 -59.72 -74.42
C LEU A 914 -176.93 -59.98 -74.62
N ALA A 915 -176.54 -61.13 -74.05
CA ALA A 915 -175.91 -62.31 -74.68
C ALA A 915 -174.44 -62.21 -75.16
N HIS A 916 -173.54 -63.18 -74.97
CA HIS A 916 -173.59 -64.52 -74.39
C HIS A 916 -172.14 -65.06 -74.30
N THR A 917 -171.86 -65.87 -73.26
CA THR A 917 -170.95 -67.05 -73.18
C THR A 917 -169.47 -67.02 -73.61
N GLY A 918 -168.63 -67.61 -72.75
CA GLY A 918 -167.27 -68.12 -73.02
C GLY A 918 -166.44 -68.00 -71.75
N VAL A 919 -166.43 -68.95 -70.80
CA VAL A 919 -165.74 -70.26 -70.76
C VAL A 919 -164.24 -70.18 -71.07
N ASP A 920 -163.47 -70.65 -70.08
CA ASP A 920 -162.02 -70.79 -69.96
C ASP A 920 -161.28 -71.18 -71.24
N SER A 921 -160.06 -70.64 -71.38
CA SER A 921 -158.80 -71.36 -71.14
C SER A 921 -157.67 -70.84 -72.03
N ASP A 922 -156.44 -71.03 -71.55
CA ASP A 922 -155.19 -71.19 -72.30
C ASP A 922 -154.73 -70.05 -73.24
N LEU A 923 -153.47 -69.66 -73.08
CA LEU A 923 -152.38 -70.09 -73.97
C LEU A 923 -151.10 -69.36 -73.51
N LEU A 924 -150.11 -70.14 -73.08
CA LEU A 924 -148.94 -70.51 -73.88
C LEU A 924 -147.97 -69.34 -74.08
N ARG A 925 -146.79 -69.41 -73.44
CA ARG A 925 -145.59 -70.08 -73.99
C ARG A 925 -145.05 -69.38 -75.23
N GLY A 926 -143.76 -69.13 -75.20
CA GLY A 926 -142.95 -68.88 -76.38
C GLY A 926 -141.77 -68.03 -75.96
N ALA A 927 -140.61 -68.63 -75.70
CA ALA A 927 -139.65 -69.01 -76.73
C ALA A 927 -138.98 -67.76 -77.34
N ALA A 928 -137.69 -67.71 -77.63
CA ALA A 928 -136.55 -68.58 -77.43
C ALA A 928 -135.42 -67.87 -78.20
N LEU A 929 -134.17 -68.12 -77.80
CA LEU A 929 -132.94 -67.82 -78.55
C LEU A 929 -132.65 -66.31 -78.76
N PHE A 930 -131.41 -65.85 -78.87
CA PHE A 930 -130.33 -66.41 -79.67
C PHE A 930 -129.02 -65.67 -79.33
N SER A 931 -127.89 -66.41 -79.35
CA SER A 931 -126.57 -65.98 -79.86
C SER A 931 -125.83 -64.81 -79.17
N LEU A 932 -124.50 -64.68 -79.15
CA LEU A 932 -123.34 -65.47 -79.61
C LEU A 932 -122.12 -64.55 -79.37
N LEU A 933 -120.94 -65.15 -79.27
CA LEU A 933 -119.63 -64.61 -79.69
C LEU A 933 -119.01 -63.49 -78.82
N THR A 934 -117.90 -63.74 -78.09
CA THR A 934 -116.47 -63.86 -78.50
C THR A 934 -115.71 -62.51 -78.38
N ILE A 935 -114.61 -62.41 -77.63
CA ILE A 935 -113.18 -62.69 -77.96
C ILE A 935 -112.39 -61.42 -78.37
N LEU A 936 -111.12 -61.36 -77.89
CA LEU A 936 -109.90 -60.68 -78.43
C LEU A 936 -109.91 -59.14 -78.43
N VAL A 937 -108.80 -58.41 -78.30
CA VAL A 937 -107.40 -58.64 -77.88
C VAL A 937 -106.69 -57.29 -77.91
N GLY A 938 -105.50 -57.25 -77.32
CA GLY A 938 -104.38 -56.48 -77.90
C GLY A 938 -104.04 -55.23 -77.10
N ALA A 939 -102.97 -55.21 -76.31
CA ALA A 939 -101.54 -55.34 -76.62
C ALA A 939 -100.86 -54.01 -76.95
N ALA A 940 -99.62 -53.92 -76.45
CA ALA A 940 -98.54 -53.03 -76.89
C ALA A 940 -98.63 -51.59 -76.33
N ALA A 941 -97.55 -50.91 -75.93
CA ALA A 941 -96.12 -51.19 -75.88
C ALA A 941 -95.44 -50.08 -75.03
N MET A 942 -94.18 -50.32 -74.63
CA MET A 942 -93.01 -49.41 -74.78
C MET A 942 -93.11 -47.94 -74.29
N PHE A 943 -92.11 -47.31 -73.70
CA PHE A 943 -90.73 -47.59 -73.28
C PHE A 943 -90.22 -46.23 -72.75
N MET A 944 -89.24 -46.24 -71.83
CA MET A 944 -88.21 -45.19 -71.68
C MET A 944 -88.64 -43.79 -71.14
N VAL A 945 -87.86 -43.03 -70.37
CA VAL A 945 -86.56 -43.20 -69.72
C VAL A 945 -86.27 -41.96 -68.86
N ARG A 946 -85.46 -42.13 -67.78
CA ARG A 946 -84.56 -41.13 -67.11
C ARG A 946 -85.22 -39.89 -66.46
N ARG A 947 -84.67 -39.27 -65.41
CA ARG A 947 -83.31 -39.26 -64.85
C ARG A 947 -83.34 -38.65 -63.43
N LYS A 948 -82.48 -39.20 -62.57
CA LYS A 948 -81.57 -38.56 -61.58
C LYS A 948 -82.07 -37.48 -60.60
N HIS A 949 -81.71 -37.74 -59.33
CA HIS A 949 -81.20 -36.86 -58.25
C HIS A 949 -81.92 -35.52 -58.07
N THR A 950 -82.39 -35.17 -56.88
CA THR A 950 -81.90 -35.44 -55.51
C THR A 950 -83.05 -35.19 -54.56
#